data_AF-A0A9E2QKL4-F1
#
_entry.id   AF-A0A9E2QKL4-F1
#
_cell.length_a   1.000
_cell.length_b   1.000
_cell.length_c   1.000
_cell.angle_alpha   90.00
_cell.angle_beta   90.00
_cell.angle_gamma   90.00
#
_symmetry.space_group_name_H-M   'P 1'
#
loop_
_entity.id
_entity.type
_entity.pdbx_description
1 polymer ?
#
loop_
_entity_poly.entity_id
_entity_poly.type
_entity_poly.pdbx_seq_one_letter_code
_entity_poly.pdbx_strand_id
1 'polypeptide(L)'
;MADIKNLIQKITEDSVNFLSKKQEPDGDFLSLSTPSLRDFDEPKIYHSPFPASLILACLNALSETPELKELKRKTAQFLLSQKSEHWSWNYWTRDSEQFKEKPYPEDMDDTFCALSALAGYNPKLFDGKTLAQIIMLLTATEVKEGGPYRTWLVSPDAPEIWRDVDLAVNSNIAYFLSLQDVFLNNLVSLIEQTIEKEKYISPYYPSEYPIIYFISRFYRGSKQKQITDYLLSRQDADNKWENPLYTALAVSALLNFGCNKNILEKSILYLTGEYQNGAWPAYAFCIDPSLGGNKYYAGSPALTTAFCLEALSKYSEEDGKKNIPQNARNISDKKAKKDYLTIASKAKERFSDFEDNFKKLALNTLSRIIKKDKDKQVVLLPYFFKLALGKEGEKIDLSLLIQLGLANLWGWIAYTIYDDFLDEEGDPRLLSLANVALRELSIIFKSTLPKNKEFQSFWQNTLDKIDAANVWETTNCRLKIDKSNLIIPSPLPDFGDYSKLAERSIGHFLGPAAILFSLGYKKDSPEIKNLSTFFHHYIIARQLNDDAHDWEDDLKKGQLTGAVSLTIKKWQDKHPTKKRINIKNDLSELQQIFWNETIAETCYEIKKQVALARECLEKNAIIQKPAKFFEILRVIESSADQALKEQKETVEFLKTYKAG
;
A
#
# COMPACT_ATOMS: atom_id res chain seq x y z
N MET A 1 30.63 -11.99 -1.73
CA MET A 1 29.34 -11.49 -1.21
C MET A 1 29.22 -11.50 0.32
N ALA A 2 29.51 -12.60 1.04
CA ALA A 2 29.43 -12.60 2.52
C ALA A 2 30.39 -11.57 3.18
N ASP A 3 31.61 -11.43 2.66
CA ASP A 3 32.61 -10.49 3.19
C ASP A 3 32.24 -9.02 2.95
N ILE A 4 31.64 -8.69 1.80
CA ILE A 4 31.24 -7.31 1.47
C ILE A 4 30.08 -6.84 2.36
N LYS A 5 29.15 -7.75 2.71
CA LYS A 5 28.02 -7.43 3.60
C LYS A 5 28.49 -7.11 5.01
N ASN A 6 29.42 -7.90 5.56
CA ASN A 6 30.00 -7.64 6.88
C ASN A 6 30.78 -6.32 6.90
N LEU A 7 31.52 -6.02 5.82
CA LEU A 7 32.21 -4.74 5.67
C LEU A 7 31.23 -3.56 5.65
N ILE A 8 30.15 -3.64 4.84
CA ILE A 8 29.11 -2.61 4.77
C ILE A 8 28.47 -2.38 6.15
N GLN A 9 28.18 -3.45 6.90
CA GLN A 9 27.62 -3.33 8.24
C GLN A 9 28.57 -2.55 9.17
N LYS A 10 29.86 -2.92 9.20
CA LYS A 10 30.86 -2.22 10.02
C LYS A 10 30.99 -0.74 9.63
N ILE A 11 31.08 -0.45 8.33
CA ILE A 11 31.13 0.92 7.80
C ILE A 11 29.88 1.70 8.25
N THR A 12 28.71 1.08 8.22
CA THR A 12 27.45 1.70 8.66
C THR A 12 27.49 2.09 10.13
N GLU A 13 27.91 1.18 11.00
CA GLU A 13 28.03 1.42 12.45
C GLU A 13 29.01 2.58 12.76
N ASP A 14 30.21 2.54 12.17
CA ASP A 14 31.23 3.58 12.34
C ASP A 14 30.75 4.95 11.81
N SER A 15 30.05 4.96 10.67
CA SER A 15 29.57 6.19 10.04
C SER A 15 28.39 6.81 10.78
N VAL A 16 27.48 6.00 11.34
CA VAL A 16 26.41 6.51 12.21
C VAL A 16 27.01 7.16 13.46
N ASN A 17 28.08 6.59 14.02
CA ASN A 17 28.81 7.20 15.12
C ASN A 17 29.49 8.52 14.71
N PHE A 18 30.05 8.60 13.50
CA PHE A 18 30.57 9.85 12.95
C PHE A 18 29.49 10.91 12.81
N LEU A 19 28.35 10.58 12.18
CA LEU A 19 27.22 11.49 12.01
C LEU A 19 26.70 11.98 13.36
N SER A 20 26.60 11.10 14.35
CA SER A 20 26.17 11.46 15.71
C SER A 20 27.11 12.46 16.39
N LYS A 21 28.41 12.44 16.07
CA LYS A 21 29.39 13.42 16.57
C LYS A 21 29.39 14.72 15.78
N LYS A 22 28.85 14.71 14.54
CA LYS A 22 28.75 15.88 13.66
C LYS A 22 27.39 16.57 13.74
N GLN A 23 26.41 15.95 14.38
CA GLN A 23 25.11 16.54 14.64
C GLN A 23 25.24 17.58 15.76
N GLU A 24 24.72 18.77 15.52
CA GLU A 24 24.68 19.86 16.49
C GLU A 24 23.69 19.57 17.63
N PRO A 25 23.79 20.26 18.79
CA PRO A 25 22.93 20.00 19.94
C PRO A 25 21.42 20.11 19.68
N ASP A 26 21.03 20.97 18.74
CA ASP A 26 19.64 21.18 18.31
C ASP A 26 19.14 20.14 17.28
N GLY A 27 20.06 19.36 16.71
CA GLY A 27 19.78 18.34 15.69
C GLY A 27 20.21 18.71 14.27
N ASP A 28 20.76 19.91 14.06
CA ASP A 28 21.24 20.40 12.76
C ASP A 28 22.52 19.67 12.28
N PHE A 29 22.82 19.84 10.99
CA PHE A 29 24.10 19.50 10.38
C PHE A 29 24.63 20.71 9.60
N LEU A 30 25.79 21.21 10.02
CA LEU A 30 26.43 22.37 9.42
C LEU A 30 26.70 22.18 7.91
N SER A 31 26.31 23.19 7.12
CA SER A 31 26.64 23.28 5.70
C SER A 31 27.97 24.02 5.52
N LEU A 32 28.90 23.44 4.78
CA LEU A 32 30.18 24.07 4.43
C LEU A 32 30.07 24.68 3.04
N SER A 33 30.52 25.91 2.88
CA SER A 33 30.37 26.70 1.66
C SER A 33 31.73 27.20 1.16
N THR A 34 32.10 26.85 -0.07
CA THR A 34 33.42 27.13 -0.66
C THR A 34 33.29 27.58 -2.12
N PRO A 35 34.21 28.40 -2.66
CA PRO A 35 34.25 28.69 -4.10
C PRO A 35 34.77 27.51 -4.94
N SER A 36 35.19 26.40 -4.30
CA SER A 36 35.72 25.20 -4.96
C SER A 36 34.70 24.06 -5.01
N LEU A 37 34.74 23.24 -6.07
CA LEU A 37 33.91 22.04 -6.16
C LEU A 37 34.40 20.88 -5.27
N ARG A 38 35.65 20.92 -4.81
CA ARG A 38 36.32 19.79 -4.13
C ARG A 38 37.09 20.17 -2.88
N ASP A 39 37.49 21.43 -2.75
CA ASP A 39 38.35 21.89 -1.67
C ASP A 39 37.52 22.64 -0.62
N PHE A 40 37.46 22.07 0.58
CA PHE A 40 36.69 22.54 1.72
C PHE A 40 37.61 22.85 2.92
N ASP A 41 38.86 23.24 2.68
CA ASP A 41 39.84 23.51 3.75
C ASP A 41 39.53 24.78 4.56
N GLU A 42 38.95 25.82 3.93
CA GLU A 42 38.54 27.07 4.59
C GLU A 42 37.09 27.48 4.23
N PRO A 43 36.08 26.68 4.61
CA PRO A 43 34.72 26.92 4.21
C PRO A 43 34.05 27.98 5.09
N LYS A 44 33.10 28.71 4.52
CA LYS A 44 32.08 29.41 5.31
C LYS A 44 31.11 28.38 5.87
N ILE A 45 30.61 28.63 7.07
CA ILE A 45 29.68 27.74 7.75
C ILE A 45 28.30 28.39 7.76
N TYR A 46 27.30 27.63 7.32
CA TYR A 46 25.90 28.07 7.33
C TYR A 46 25.00 27.04 8.01
N HIS A 47 23.93 27.57 8.61
CA HIS A 47 22.82 26.80 9.15
C HIS A 47 21.69 26.81 8.13
N SER A 48 21.28 25.62 7.69
CA SER A 48 20.23 25.43 6.70
C SER A 48 19.48 24.13 6.98
N PRO A 49 18.14 24.11 6.89
CA PRO A 49 17.39 22.87 6.99
C PRO A 49 17.63 21.93 5.79
N PHE A 50 18.20 22.42 4.68
CA PHE A 50 18.40 21.63 3.46
C PHE A 50 19.29 20.39 3.67
N PRO A 51 20.54 20.49 4.18
CA PRO A 51 21.37 19.30 4.37
C PRO A 51 20.79 18.36 5.42
N ALA A 52 20.20 18.88 6.49
CA ALA A 52 19.54 18.07 7.52
C ALA A 52 18.38 17.25 6.95
N SER A 53 17.60 17.83 6.02
CA SER A 53 16.52 17.15 5.31
C SER A 53 17.04 15.98 4.47
N LEU A 54 18.08 16.22 3.67
CA LEU A 54 18.67 15.17 2.83
C LEU A 54 19.33 14.07 3.67
N ILE A 55 20.05 14.43 4.73
CA ILE A 55 20.66 13.47 5.66
C ILE A 55 19.57 12.60 6.29
N LEU A 56 18.50 13.20 6.84
CA LEU A 56 17.41 12.41 7.42
C LEU A 56 16.75 11.49 6.37
N ALA A 57 16.54 11.98 5.14
CA ALA A 57 16.00 11.17 4.06
C ALA A 57 16.89 9.95 3.74
N CYS A 58 18.21 10.11 3.66
CA CYS A 58 19.15 9.01 3.48
C CYS A 58 19.10 8.02 4.66
N LEU A 59 19.09 8.54 5.90
CA LEU A 59 19.06 7.72 7.11
C LEU A 59 17.78 6.87 7.20
N ASN A 60 16.65 7.35 6.66
CA ASN A 60 15.40 6.59 6.62
C ASN A 60 15.51 5.28 5.81
N ALA A 61 16.51 5.14 4.92
CA ALA A 61 16.78 3.92 4.16
C ALA A 61 17.68 2.90 4.89
N LEU A 62 18.13 3.21 6.11
CA LEU A 62 18.99 2.33 6.89
C LEU A 62 18.17 1.47 7.86
N SER A 63 18.68 0.28 8.16
CA SER A 63 18.14 -0.59 9.21
C SER A 63 18.26 0.09 10.58
N GLU A 64 17.17 0.03 11.35
CA GLU A 64 17.05 0.78 12.60
C GLU A 64 17.94 0.22 13.72
N THR A 65 18.75 1.08 14.34
CA THR A 65 19.49 0.83 15.60
C THR A 65 19.11 1.89 16.66
N PRO A 66 19.35 1.66 17.96
CA PRO A 66 19.08 2.66 18.99
C PRO A 66 19.77 4.01 18.74
N GLU A 67 21.02 3.99 18.30
CA GLU A 67 21.82 5.18 18.01
C GLU A 67 21.27 5.92 16.78
N LEU A 68 20.95 5.17 15.72
CA LEU A 68 20.33 5.74 14.52
C LEU A 68 18.96 6.34 14.82
N LYS A 69 18.17 5.70 15.68
CA LYS A 69 16.86 6.19 16.09
C LYS A 69 16.95 7.54 16.79
N GLU A 70 17.93 7.69 17.67
CA GLU A 70 18.18 8.94 18.38
C GLU A 70 18.69 10.04 17.45
N LEU A 71 19.62 9.70 16.55
CA LEU A 71 20.12 10.60 15.50
C LEU A 71 18.96 11.14 14.65
N LYS A 72 18.12 10.24 14.10
CA LYS A 72 16.92 10.59 13.31
C LYS A 72 15.94 11.45 14.11
N ARG A 73 15.70 11.11 15.38
CA ARG A 73 14.76 11.84 16.25
C ARG A 73 15.20 13.29 16.44
N LYS A 74 16.49 13.53 16.70
CA LYS A 74 17.04 14.89 16.84
C LYS A 74 16.94 15.68 15.54
N THR A 75 17.33 15.09 14.41
CA THR A 75 17.22 15.76 13.09
C THR A 75 15.77 16.08 12.76
N ALA A 76 14.85 15.16 13.00
CA ALA A 76 13.42 15.39 12.77
C ALA A 76 12.86 16.51 13.66
N GLN A 77 13.31 16.59 14.92
CA GLN A 77 12.94 17.69 15.83
C GLN A 77 13.46 19.04 15.36
N PHE A 78 14.71 19.09 14.88
CA PHE A 78 15.26 20.28 14.25
C PHE A 78 14.43 20.70 13.03
N LEU A 79 14.14 19.80 12.09
CA LEU A 79 13.33 20.16 10.92
C LEU A 79 11.94 20.67 11.32
N LEU A 80 11.30 20.05 12.32
CA LEU A 80 10.00 20.49 12.83
C LEU A 80 10.06 21.86 13.51
N SER A 81 11.18 22.24 14.14
CA SER A 81 11.33 23.57 14.74
C SER A 81 11.55 24.66 13.69
N GLN A 82 12.04 24.30 12.50
CA GLN A 82 12.30 25.22 11.39
C GLN A 82 11.11 25.41 10.43
N LYS A 83 9.98 24.71 10.63
CA LYS A 83 8.82 24.82 9.74
C LYS A 83 8.02 26.11 9.95
N SER A 84 7.41 26.63 8.89
CA SER A 84 6.42 27.71 8.97
C SER A 84 5.08 27.23 9.54
N GLU A 85 4.17 28.15 9.84
CA GLU A 85 2.78 27.80 10.17
C GLU A 85 2.11 27.03 9.02
N HIS A 86 2.48 27.34 7.77
CA HIS A 86 1.96 26.75 6.54
C HIS A 86 2.75 25.52 6.04
N TRP A 87 3.61 24.93 6.88
CA TRP A 87 4.39 23.73 6.51
C TRP A 87 5.34 23.93 5.33
N SER A 88 6.00 25.08 5.31
CA SER A 88 7.07 25.41 4.37
C SER A 88 8.38 25.72 5.11
N TRP A 89 9.49 25.57 4.41
CA TRP A 89 10.85 25.77 4.93
C TRP A 89 11.57 26.84 4.12
N ASN A 90 12.52 27.49 4.77
CA ASN A 90 13.41 28.47 4.17
C ASN A 90 14.81 27.88 4.06
N TYR A 91 15.55 28.30 3.03
CA TYR A 91 16.96 27.94 2.89
C TYR A 91 17.81 28.27 4.13
N TRP A 92 17.54 29.38 4.84
CA TRP A 92 18.19 29.68 6.11
C TRP A 92 17.39 29.15 7.30
N THR A 93 18.06 28.68 8.36
CA THR A 93 17.36 28.45 9.63
C THR A 93 16.79 29.75 10.17
N ARG A 94 15.57 29.71 10.70
CA ARG A 94 14.79 30.89 11.10
C ARG A 94 15.43 31.70 12.22
N ASP A 95 16.28 31.06 13.01
CA ASP A 95 17.03 31.64 14.12
C ASP A 95 18.43 32.15 13.74
N SER A 96 18.88 31.91 12.49
CA SER A 96 20.18 32.37 11.99
C SER A 96 20.26 33.90 11.77
N GLU A 97 21.49 34.43 11.76
CA GLU A 97 21.75 35.80 11.33
C GLU A 97 21.45 36.00 9.84
N GLN A 98 21.74 35.00 9.01
CA GLN A 98 21.52 35.05 7.56
C GLN A 98 20.04 35.20 7.21
N PHE A 99 19.14 34.55 7.94
CA PHE A 99 17.70 34.73 7.76
C PHE A 99 17.26 36.20 7.97
N LYS A 100 17.93 36.93 8.88
CA LYS A 100 17.64 38.35 9.15
C LYS A 100 18.32 39.29 8.15
N GLU A 101 19.57 39.02 7.79
CA GLU A 101 20.39 39.93 6.98
C GLU A 101 20.24 39.72 5.47
N LYS A 102 19.89 38.49 5.04
CA LYS A 102 19.78 38.08 3.64
C LYS A 102 18.55 37.19 3.44
N PRO A 103 17.33 37.71 3.71
CA PRO A 103 16.13 36.91 3.67
C PRO A 103 15.88 36.40 2.25
N TYR A 104 15.77 35.08 2.11
CA TYR A 104 15.18 34.46 0.94
C TYR A 104 13.69 34.24 1.15
N PRO A 105 12.87 34.26 0.08
CA PRO A 105 11.55 33.65 0.16
C PRO A 105 11.66 32.19 0.58
N GLU A 106 10.61 31.65 1.18
CA GLU A 106 10.49 30.20 1.32
C GLU A 106 10.39 29.55 -0.05
N ASP A 107 10.86 28.31 -0.18
CA ASP A 107 10.96 27.64 -1.46
C ASP A 107 10.49 26.18 -1.38
N MET A 108 10.16 25.65 -2.54
CA MET A 108 9.61 24.32 -2.69
C MET A 108 10.70 23.23 -2.67
N ASP A 109 11.99 23.57 -2.82
CA ASP A 109 13.08 22.57 -2.77
C ASP A 109 13.34 22.13 -1.33
N ASP A 110 13.64 23.10 -0.47
CA ASP A 110 13.82 22.95 0.97
C ASP A 110 12.57 22.33 1.59
N THR A 111 11.40 22.88 1.25
CA THR A 111 10.11 22.39 1.75
C THR A 111 9.90 20.92 1.41
N PHE A 112 10.03 20.51 0.14
CA PHE A 112 9.70 19.13 -0.24
C PHE A 112 10.80 18.12 0.10
N CYS A 113 12.04 18.57 0.29
CA CYS A 113 13.07 17.75 0.93
C CYS A 113 12.73 17.49 2.40
N ALA A 114 12.39 18.53 3.17
CA ALA A 114 12.01 18.41 4.58
C ALA A 114 10.75 17.55 4.77
N LEU A 115 9.69 17.81 3.98
CA LEU A 115 8.45 17.04 4.00
C LEU A 115 8.71 15.56 3.69
N SER A 116 9.52 15.24 2.65
CA SER A 116 9.84 13.85 2.30
C SER A 116 10.63 13.14 3.40
N ALA A 117 11.60 13.84 4.01
CA ALA A 117 12.40 13.31 5.11
C ALA A 117 11.54 13.02 6.36
N LEU A 118 10.64 13.94 6.71
CA LEU A 118 9.70 13.78 7.81
C LEU A 118 8.66 12.68 7.54
N ALA A 119 8.19 12.55 6.29
CA ALA A 119 7.26 11.49 5.90
C ALA A 119 7.91 10.10 6.03
N GLY A 120 9.18 9.97 5.61
CA GLY A 120 9.94 8.74 5.80
C GLY A 120 10.24 8.42 7.27
N TYR A 121 10.40 9.45 8.12
CA TYR A 121 10.66 9.29 9.54
C TYR A 121 9.40 8.90 10.33
N ASN A 122 8.31 9.65 10.14
CA ASN A 122 7.05 9.44 10.84
C ASN A 122 5.85 9.82 9.95
N PRO A 123 5.24 8.86 9.24
CA PRO A 123 4.08 9.11 8.37
C PRO A 123 2.88 9.74 9.10
N LYS A 124 2.77 9.56 10.43
CA LYS A 124 1.64 10.10 11.21
C LYS A 124 1.66 11.63 11.36
N LEU A 125 2.73 12.31 10.92
CA LEU A 125 2.79 13.77 10.89
C LEU A 125 1.88 14.39 9.81
N PHE A 126 1.47 13.58 8.82
CA PHE A 126 0.75 14.01 7.63
C PHE A 126 -0.73 13.61 7.72
N ASP A 127 -1.44 14.18 8.71
CA ASP A 127 -2.88 14.08 8.80
C ASP A 127 -3.59 14.99 7.78
N GLY A 128 -4.94 14.93 7.74
CA GLY A 128 -5.73 15.74 6.80
C GLY A 128 -5.49 17.25 6.92
N LYS A 129 -5.18 17.76 8.13
CA LYS A 129 -4.89 19.19 8.33
C LYS A 129 -3.54 19.56 7.73
N THR A 130 -2.50 18.76 7.97
CA THR A 130 -1.17 18.96 7.40
C THR A 130 -1.21 18.87 5.88
N LEU A 131 -1.88 17.85 5.33
CA LEU A 131 -2.03 17.69 3.88
C LEU A 131 -2.76 18.88 3.24
N ALA A 132 -3.79 19.44 3.90
CA ALA A 132 -4.46 20.64 3.39
C ALA A 132 -3.51 21.83 3.27
N GLN A 133 -2.62 22.07 4.25
CA GLN A 133 -1.61 23.14 4.17
C GLN A 133 -0.64 22.90 3.00
N ILE A 134 -0.18 21.66 2.81
CA ILE A 134 0.73 21.31 1.71
C ILE A 134 0.05 21.51 0.35
N ILE A 135 -1.23 21.14 0.22
CA ILE A 135 -2.00 21.41 -1.00
C ILE A 135 -2.12 22.91 -1.26
N MET A 136 -2.32 23.74 -0.24
CA MET A 136 -2.33 25.21 -0.40
C MET A 136 -1.00 25.73 -0.97
N LEU A 137 0.15 25.20 -0.51
CA LEU A 137 1.47 25.56 -1.07
C LEU A 137 1.59 25.16 -2.55
N LEU A 138 1.13 23.95 -2.90
CA LEU A 138 1.13 23.46 -4.27
C LEU A 138 0.23 24.34 -5.16
N THR A 139 -0.99 24.64 -4.73
CA THR A 139 -1.91 25.52 -5.46
C THR A 139 -1.35 26.94 -5.61
N ALA A 140 -0.65 27.47 -4.60
CA ALA A 140 -0.03 28.79 -4.70
C ALA A 140 1.13 28.86 -5.72
N THR A 141 1.77 27.73 -6.00
CA THR A 141 2.97 27.66 -6.86
C THR A 141 2.72 27.02 -8.21
N GLU A 142 1.54 26.42 -8.44
CA GLU A 142 1.25 25.70 -9.67
C GLU A 142 1.18 26.64 -10.89
N VAL A 143 1.86 26.24 -11.96
CA VAL A 143 1.80 26.94 -13.25
C VAL A 143 0.55 26.53 -14.03
N LYS A 144 0.12 25.28 -13.85
CA LYS A 144 -1.13 24.71 -14.34
C LYS A 144 -1.61 23.67 -13.33
N GLU A 145 -2.90 23.38 -13.35
CA GLU A 145 -3.51 22.39 -12.46
C GLU A 145 -2.71 21.08 -12.43
N GLY A 146 -2.26 20.69 -11.24
CA GLY A 146 -1.45 19.48 -11.04
C GLY A 146 0.02 19.60 -11.46
N GLY A 147 0.55 20.82 -11.53
CA GLY A 147 1.96 21.12 -11.79
C GLY A 147 2.31 21.31 -13.28
N PRO A 148 3.54 21.71 -13.64
CA PRO A 148 4.67 21.90 -12.74
C PRO A 148 4.52 23.12 -11.84
N TYR A 149 5.35 23.17 -10.82
CA TYR A 149 5.31 24.16 -9.75
C TYR A 149 6.54 25.08 -9.84
N ARG A 150 6.35 26.33 -9.45
CA ARG A 150 7.43 27.31 -9.32
C ARG A 150 8.30 26.99 -8.10
N THR A 151 9.58 27.36 -8.17
CA THR A 151 10.54 27.10 -7.08
C THR A 151 10.22 27.90 -5.83
N TRP A 152 9.96 29.20 -5.96
CA TRP A 152 9.82 30.10 -4.81
C TRP A 152 8.36 30.39 -4.46
N LEU A 153 8.07 30.47 -3.15
CA LEU A 153 6.79 30.91 -2.60
C LEU A 153 6.71 32.43 -2.64
N VAL A 154 6.46 32.97 -3.84
CA VAL A 154 6.35 34.40 -4.10
C VAL A 154 5.04 34.76 -4.80
N SER A 155 4.62 36.00 -4.60
CA SER A 155 3.44 36.57 -5.26
C SER A 155 3.61 36.56 -6.79
N PRO A 156 2.52 36.45 -7.58
CA PRO A 156 2.59 36.45 -9.05
C PRO A 156 3.29 37.66 -9.67
N ASP A 157 3.34 38.80 -8.98
CA ASP A 157 3.99 40.06 -9.39
C ASP A 157 5.48 40.13 -9.01
N ALA A 158 6.03 39.12 -8.34
CA ALA A 158 7.45 39.06 -8.01
C ALA A 158 8.34 39.04 -9.28
N PRO A 159 9.61 39.51 -9.18
CA PRO A 159 10.55 39.47 -10.29
C PRO A 159 10.67 38.09 -10.93
N GLU A 160 10.88 38.03 -12.24
CA GLU A 160 10.90 36.78 -13.03
C GLU A 160 11.90 35.74 -12.51
N ILE A 161 13.04 36.18 -11.96
CA ILE A 161 14.05 35.30 -11.36
C ILE A 161 13.52 34.44 -10.21
N TRP A 162 12.46 34.88 -9.53
CA TRP A 162 11.80 34.14 -8.44
C TRP A 162 10.61 33.31 -8.89
N ARG A 163 10.29 33.29 -10.18
CA ARG A 163 9.12 32.58 -10.73
C ARG A 163 9.56 31.44 -11.66
N ASP A 164 10.78 30.96 -11.50
CA ASP A 164 11.33 29.84 -12.27
C ASP A 164 10.61 28.51 -11.96
N VAL A 165 10.66 27.60 -12.93
CA VAL A 165 10.23 26.21 -12.78
C VAL A 165 11.47 25.35 -12.91
N ASP A 166 11.88 24.74 -11.80
CA ASP A 166 13.08 23.93 -11.74
C ASP A 166 12.78 22.42 -11.73
N LEU A 167 13.65 21.67 -12.40
CA LEU A 167 13.54 20.22 -12.56
C LEU A 167 13.81 19.45 -11.26
N ALA A 168 14.82 19.85 -10.48
CA ALA A 168 15.14 19.20 -9.21
C ALA A 168 14.00 19.42 -8.20
N VAL A 169 13.53 20.65 -8.10
CA VAL A 169 12.40 21.04 -7.24
C VAL A 169 11.15 20.22 -7.57
N ASN A 170 10.75 20.17 -8.85
CA ASN A 170 9.58 19.40 -9.27
C ASN A 170 9.76 17.89 -9.08
N SER A 171 11.00 17.39 -9.13
CA SER A 171 11.30 15.99 -8.78
C SER A 171 11.14 15.72 -7.29
N ASN A 172 11.49 16.68 -6.43
CA ASN A 172 11.31 16.61 -4.98
C ASN A 172 9.83 16.68 -4.58
N ILE A 173 9.06 17.54 -5.25
CA ILE A 173 7.59 17.57 -5.14
C ILE A 173 6.99 16.22 -5.53
N ALA A 174 7.36 15.70 -6.71
CA ALA A 174 6.86 14.42 -7.19
C ALA A 174 7.23 13.27 -6.25
N TYR A 175 8.41 13.30 -5.64
CA TYR A 175 8.81 12.30 -4.66
C TYR A 175 7.94 12.32 -3.41
N PHE A 176 7.72 13.48 -2.79
CA PHE A 176 6.82 13.58 -1.64
C PHE A 176 5.41 13.08 -1.99
N LEU A 177 4.85 13.51 -3.13
CA LEU A 177 3.52 13.08 -3.58
C LEU A 177 3.46 11.56 -3.74
N SER A 178 4.53 10.93 -4.26
CA SER A 178 4.60 9.47 -4.38
C SER A 178 4.62 8.75 -3.02
N LEU A 179 5.13 9.39 -1.96
CA LEU A 179 5.04 8.85 -0.59
C LEU A 179 3.61 8.89 -0.05
N GLN A 180 2.74 9.70 -0.64
CA GLN A 180 1.31 9.78 -0.37
C GLN A 180 0.48 9.03 -1.43
N ASP A 181 1.11 8.16 -2.22
CA ASP A 181 0.49 7.42 -3.33
C ASP A 181 -0.17 8.30 -4.42
N VAL A 182 0.26 9.56 -4.55
CA VAL A 182 -0.23 10.51 -5.56
C VAL A 182 0.76 10.64 -6.71
N PHE A 183 0.26 10.51 -7.95
CA PHE A 183 1.03 10.71 -9.18
C PHE A 183 0.32 11.69 -10.11
N LEU A 184 1.03 12.72 -10.56
CA LEU A 184 0.47 13.77 -11.40
C LEU A 184 1.04 13.69 -12.83
N ASN A 185 0.16 13.57 -13.82
CA ASN A 185 0.55 13.42 -15.23
C ASN A 185 1.43 14.55 -15.74
N ASN A 186 1.21 15.78 -15.26
CA ASN A 186 2.00 16.93 -15.70
C ASN A 186 3.45 16.90 -15.19
N LEU A 187 3.68 16.43 -13.96
CA LEU A 187 5.03 16.20 -13.43
C LEU A 187 5.72 15.04 -14.15
N VAL A 188 5.00 13.93 -14.37
CA VAL A 188 5.52 12.79 -15.14
C VAL A 188 5.92 13.24 -16.55
N SER A 189 5.08 14.04 -17.22
CA SER A 189 5.39 14.56 -18.55
C SER A 189 6.61 15.47 -18.55
N LEU A 190 6.78 16.34 -17.55
CA LEU A 190 7.98 17.17 -17.39
C LEU A 190 9.25 16.31 -17.30
N ILE A 191 9.21 15.26 -16.46
CA ILE A 191 10.33 14.34 -16.31
C ILE A 191 10.60 13.54 -17.60
N GLU A 192 9.57 13.02 -18.26
CA GLU A 192 9.75 12.24 -19.49
C GLU A 192 10.33 13.08 -20.62
N GLN A 193 9.85 14.32 -20.81
CA GLN A 193 10.42 15.25 -21.79
C GLN A 193 11.88 15.60 -21.50
N THR A 194 12.24 15.63 -20.21
CA THR A 194 13.62 15.88 -19.77
C THR A 194 14.51 14.69 -20.10
N ILE A 195 14.05 13.47 -19.80
CA ILE A 195 14.77 12.23 -20.12
C ILE A 195 14.95 12.07 -21.62
N GLU A 196 13.90 12.34 -22.42
CA GLU A 196 13.97 12.28 -23.88
C GLU A 196 15.02 13.22 -24.46
N LYS A 197 15.20 14.39 -23.87
CA LYS A 197 16.17 15.40 -24.30
C LYS A 197 17.56 15.20 -23.69
N GLU A 198 17.71 14.32 -22.71
CA GLU A 198 18.92 14.12 -21.91
C GLU A 198 19.47 15.42 -21.31
N LYS A 199 18.56 16.29 -20.82
CA LYS A 199 18.90 17.61 -20.25
C LYS A 199 18.61 17.67 -18.75
N TYR A 200 19.49 17.08 -17.95
CA TYR A 200 19.39 17.08 -16.49
C TYR A 200 20.12 18.30 -15.91
N ILE A 201 19.49 19.47 -15.99
CA ILE A 201 20.10 20.76 -15.60
C ILE A 201 19.20 21.46 -14.59
N SER A 202 19.82 22.06 -13.57
CA SER A 202 19.18 22.95 -12.60
C SER A 202 20.15 24.08 -12.26
N PRO A 203 19.70 25.34 -12.07
CA PRO A 203 20.57 26.43 -11.65
C PRO A 203 21.06 26.30 -10.20
N TYR A 204 20.47 25.38 -9.43
CA TYR A 204 20.78 25.17 -8.00
C TYR A 204 21.77 24.04 -7.74
N TYR A 205 22.14 23.25 -8.77
CA TYR A 205 23.01 22.08 -8.63
C TYR A 205 24.20 22.14 -9.59
N PRO A 206 25.41 21.73 -9.14
CA PRO A 206 26.62 21.82 -9.94
C PRO A 206 26.73 20.73 -11.02
N SER A 207 25.92 19.68 -10.94
CA SER A 207 25.97 18.52 -11.85
C SER A 207 24.60 17.86 -12.02
N GLU A 208 24.52 16.90 -12.94
CA GLU A 208 23.31 16.12 -13.22
C GLU A 208 22.98 15.06 -12.17
N TYR A 209 23.95 14.63 -11.36
CA TYR A 209 23.78 13.49 -10.47
C TYR A 209 22.74 13.72 -9.36
N PRO A 210 22.69 14.88 -8.67
CA PRO A 210 21.60 15.18 -7.73
C PRO A 210 20.22 15.15 -8.39
N ILE A 211 20.12 15.69 -9.60
CA ILE A 211 18.86 15.78 -10.36
C ILE A 211 18.36 14.38 -10.73
N ILE A 212 19.22 13.55 -11.30
CA ILE A 212 18.90 12.16 -11.65
C ILE A 212 18.57 11.35 -10.39
N TYR A 213 19.29 11.57 -9.29
CA TYR A 213 18.97 10.99 -8.00
C TYR A 213 17.54 11.36 -7.56
N PHE A 214 17.16 12.63 -7.58
CA PHE A 214 15.81 13.05 -7.19
C PHE A 214 14.72 12.42 -8.06
N ILE A 215 14.91 12.40 -9.38
CA ILE A 215 14.00 11.71 -10.31
C ILE A 215 13.85 10.23 -9.93
N SER A 216 14.97 9.56 -9.65
CA SER A 216 14.99 8.12 -9.38
C SER A 216 14.13 7.70 -8.18
N ARG A 217 13.94 8.59 -7.20
CA ARG A 217 13.23 8.27 -5.96
C ARG A 217 11.77 7.90 -6.20
N PHE A 218 11.14 8.43 -7.26
CA PHE A 218 9.72 8.21 -7.55
C PHE A 218 9.43 7.68 -8.96
N TYR A 219 10.26 8.04 -9.94
CA TYR A 219 9.92 7.81 -11.35
C TYR A 219 9.99 6.33 -11.73
N ARG A 220 8.88 5.81 -12.28
CA ARG A 220 8.74 4.42 -12.77
C ARG A 220 8.11 4.37 -14.18
N GLY A 221 8.24 5.47 -14.93
CA GLY A 221 7.58 5.64 -16.23
C GLY A 221 8.30 4.94 -17.38
N SER A 222 7.80 5.19 -18.59
CA SER A 222 8.20 4.46 -19.81
C SER A 222 9.67 4.68 -20.22
N LYS A 223 10.29 5.78 -19.79
CA LYS A 223 11.65 6.20 -20.14
C LYS A 223 12.71 5.76 -19.12
N GLN A 224 12.33 4.94 -18.13
CA GLN A 224 13.24 4.46 -17.08
C GLN A 224 14.51 3.80 -17.65
N LYS A 225 14.39 3.03 -18.73
CA LYS A 225 15.55 2.42 -19.40
C LYS A 225 16.49 3.47 -19.98
N GLN A 226 15.96 4.53 -20.60
CA GLN A 226 16.77 5.58 -21.23
C GLN A 226 17.62 6.33 -20.20
N ILE A 227 17.03 6.77 -19.08
CA ILE A 227 17.80 7.44 -18.01
C ILE A 227 18.80 6.49 -17.32
N THR A 228 18.47 5.19 -17.22
CA THR A 228 19.40 4.17 -16.70
C THR A 228 20.60 4.00 -17.62
N ASP A 229 20.37 3.85 -18.93
CA ASP A 229 21.42 3.71 -19.94
C ASP A 229 22.29 4.98 -20.01
N TYR A 230 21.66 6.17 -19.93
CA TYR A 230 22.36 7.45 -19.85
C TYR A 230 23.34 7.47 -18.67
N LEU A 231 22.86 7.16 -17.46
CA LEU A 231 23.69 7.21 -16.26
C LEU A 231 24.83 6.17 -16.30
N LEU A 232 24.56 4.95 -16.79
CA LEU A 232 25.58 3.93 -16.99
C LEU A 232 26.63 4.35 -18.04
N SER A 233 26.25 5.10 -19.07
CA SER A 233 27.20 5.58 -20.09
C SER A 233 28.19 6.62 -19.56
N ARG A 234 27.89 7.26 -18.42
CA ARG A 234 28.75 8.23 -17.73
C ARG A 234 29.73 7.60 -16.74
N GLN A 235 29.61 6.29 -16.53
CA GLN A 235 30.50 5.54 -15.67
C GLN A 235 31.91 5.49 -16.29
N ASP A 236 32.95 5.78 -15.51
CA ASP A 236 34.32 5.74 -16.01
C ASP A 236 34.92 4.31 -16.05
N ALA A 237 36.18 4.19 -16.47
CA ALA A 237 36.86 2.89 -16.58
C ALA A 237 36.99 2.14 -15.24
N ASP A 238 37.00 2.86 -14.11
CA ASP A 238 37.05 2.32 -12.76
C ASP A 238 35.65 2.02 -12.19
N ASN A 239 34.61 2.21 -12.99
CA ASN A 239 33.21 2.03 -12.62
C ASN A 239 32.70 3.01 -11.56
N LYS A 240 33.24 4.23 -11.51
CA LYS A 240 32.80 5.32 -10.62
C LYS A 240 32.27 6.52 -11.42
N TRP A 241 31.64 7.44 -10.71
CA TRP A 241 31.21 8.75 -11.23
C TRP A 241 31.98 9.83 -10.48
N GLU A 242 33.17 10.17 -10.98
CA GLU A 242 34.09 11.24 -10.54
C GLU A 242 34.58 11.21 -9.07
N ASN A 243 33.68 11.14 -8.09
CA ASN A 243 33.95 11.19 -6.67
C ASN A 243 32.95 10.32 -5.87
N PRO A 244 33.17 10.09 -4.57
CA PRO A 244 32.28 9.29 -3.72
C PRO A 244 30.83 9.80 -3.65
N LEU A 245 30.60 11.11 -3.59
CA LEU A 245 29.24 11.67 -3.53
C LEU A 245 28.45 11.34 -4.80
N TYR A 246 28.99 11.68 -5.97
CA TYR A 246 28.36 11.44 -7.26
C TYR A 246 28.20 9.94 -7.54
N THR A 247 29.17 9.14 -7.14
CA THR A 247 29.06 7.67 -7.23
C THR A 247 27.93 7.14 -6.35
N ALA A 248 27.79 7.64 -5.12
CA ALA A 248 26.69 7.24 -4.23
C ALA A 248 25.32 7.64 -4.79
N LEU A 249 25.18 8.87 -5.31
CA LEU A 249 23.95 9.34 -5.95
C LEU A 249 23.59 8.48 -7.17
N ALA A 250 24.57 8.18 -8.04
CA ALA A 250 24.37 7.36 -9.23
C ALA A 250 23.99 5.91 -8.88
N VAL A 251 24.69 5.29 -7.93
CA VAL A 251 24.38 3.94 -7.43
C VAL A 251 22.96 3.89 -6.85
N SER A 252 22.61 4.83 -5.98
CA SER A 252 21.25 4.92 -5.42
C SER A 252 20.20 5.10 -6.50
N ALA A 253 20.48 5.91 -7.52
CA ALA A 253 19.56 6.11 -8.64
C ALA A 253 19.36 4.85 -9.49
N LEU A 254 20.45 4.16 -9.85
CA LEU A 254 20.42 2.91 -10.60
C LEU A 254 19.67 1.82 -9.84
N LEU A 255 19.89 1.71 -8.53
CA LEU A 255 19.16 0.76 -7.67
C LEU A 255 17.66 1.10 -7.60
N ASN A 256 17.30 2.37 -7.48
CA ASN A 256 15.89 2.81 -7.51
C ASN A 256 15.23 2.49 -8.86
N PHE A 257 15.98 2.57 -9.97
CA PHE A 257 15.54 2.15 -11.30
C PHE A 257 15.61 0.63 -11.53
N GLY A 258 15.88 -0.17 -10.50
CA GLY A 258 15.90 -1.64 -10.62
C GLY A 258 17.06 -2.19 -11.46
N CYS A 259 18.16 -1.44 -11.57
CA CYS A 259 19.39 -1.93 -12.19
C CYS A 259 19.91 -3.18 -11.44
N ASN A 260 20.49 -4.12 -12.20
CA ASN A 260 21.06 -5.32 -11.61
C ASN A 260 22.27 -4.97 -10.73
N LYS A 261 22.20 -5.34 -9.45
CA LYS A 261 23.24 -5.09 -8.44
C LYS A 261 24.63 -5.54 -8.89
N ASN A 262 24.74 -6.64 -9.64
CA ASN A 262 26.04 -7.15 -10.10
C ASN A 262 26.81 -6.14 -10.97
N ILE A 263 26.11 -5.24 -11.68
CA ILE A 263 26.75 -4.18 -12.48
C ILE A 263 27.43 -3.14 -11.58
N LEU A 264 26.95 -2.99 -10.34
CA LEU A 264 27.37 -1.95 -9.41
C LEU A 264 28.44 -2.42 -8.42
N GLU A 265 28.87 -3.69 -8.46
CA GLU A 265 29.80 -4.26 -7.47
C GLU A 265 31.11 -3.47 -7.38
N LYS A 266 31.67 -3.04 -8.51
CA LYS A 266 32.90 -2.23 -8.55
C LYS A 266 32.68 -0.82 -7.98
N SER A 267 31.53 -0.21 -8.25
CA SER A 267 31.17 1.09 -7.67
C SER A 267 31.05 1.01 -6.15
N ILE A 268 30.50 -0.09 -5.64
CA ILE A 268 30.42 -0.36 -4.19
C ILE A 268 31.81 -0.55 -3.60
N LEU A 269 32.68 -1.34 -4.26
CA LEU A 269 34.06 -1.51 -3.82
C LEU A 269 34.80 -0.17 -3.76
N TYR A 270 34.61 0.70 -4.76
CA TYR A 270 35.15 2.05 -4.74
C TYR A 270 34.65 2.85 -3.53
N LEU A 271 33.33 2.91 -3.28
CA LEU A 271 32.78 3.61 -2.11
C LEU A 271 33.39 3.07 -0.81
N THR A 272 33.49 1.75 -0.65
CA THR A 272 34.10 1.15 0.55
C THR A 272 35.61 1.37 0.65
N GLY A 273 36.31 1.59 -0.47
CA GLY A 273 37.75 1.86 -0.50
C GLY A 273 38.09 3.32 -0.18
N GLU A 274 37.20 4.25 -0.52
CA GLU A 274 37.33 5.68 -0.20
C GLU A 274 36.90 6.02 1.25
N TYR A 275 36.28 5.06 1.95
CA TYR A 275 35.88 5.21 3.34
C TYR A 275 37.12 5.32 4.25
N GLN A 276 37.22 6.42 5.01
CA GLN A 276 38.32 6.65 5.94
C GLN A 276 37.82 7.30 7.24
N ASN A 277 38.31 6.82 8.39
CA ASN A 277 38.06 7.42 9.70
C ASN A 277 36.57 7.64 10.04
N GLY A 278 35.67 6.75 9.60
CA GLY A 278 34.24 6.88 9.90
C GLY A 278 33.44 7.70 8.89
N ALA A 279 34.04 8.22 7.82
CA ALA A 279 33.36 9.14 6.91
C ALA A 279 33.92 9.13 5.49
N TRP A 280 33.28 9.91 4.62
CA TRP A 280 33.82 10.35 3.33
C TRP A 280 34.06 11.87 3.35
N PRO A 281 35.02 12.36 2.55
CA PRO A 281 35.30 13.80 2.46
C PRO A 281 34.12 14.59 1.89
N ALA A 282 34.15 15.90 2.09
CA ALA A 282 33.11 16.80 1.56
C ALA A 282 33.24 16.96 0.04
N TYR A 283 32.09 16.99 -0.64
CA TYR A 283 32.00 17.38 -2.05
C TYR A 283 30.82 18.35 -2.24
N ALA A 284 30.94 19.20 -3.25
CA ALA A 284 29.88 20.11 -3.65
C ALA A 284 28.61 19.32 -4.04
N PHE A 285 27.50 19.61 -3.37
CA PHE A 285 26.18 19.03 -3.62
C PHE A 285 25.24 20.03 -4.30
N CYS A 286 25.12 21.24 -3.77
CA CYS A 286 24.30 22.32 -4.32
C CYS A 286 25.09 23.63 -4.42
N ILE A 287 24.52 24.59 -5.15
CA ILE A 287 25.09 25.92 -5.35
C ILE A 287 24.54 26.85 -4.27
N ASP A 288 25.44 27.48 -3.54
CA ASP A 288 25.13 28.44 -2.50
C ASP A 288 24.98 29.86 -3.05
N PRO A 289 24.39 30.78 -2.23
CA PRO A 289 24.35 32.20 -2.54
C PRO A 289 25.70 32.75 -3.00
N SER A 290 25.69 33.48 -4.12
CA SER A 290 26.91 34.09 -4.65
C SER A 290 27.40 35.22 -3.74
N LEU A 291 28.71 35.25 -3.46
CA LEU A 291 29.33 36.25 -2.58
C LEU A 291 30.33 37.07 -3.37
N GLY A 292 30.08 38.38 -3.47
CA GLY A 292 30.92 39.28 -4.27
C GLY A 292 30.95 38.92 -5.76
N GLY A 293 29.86 38.34 -6.29
CA GLY A 293 29.75 37.90 -7.68
C GLY A 293 30.37 36.53 -7.99
N ASN A 294 31.02 35.88 -7.01
CA ASN A 294 31.57 34.54 -7.16
C ASN A 294 30.56 33.48 -6.74
N LYS A 295 30.51 32.36 -7.47
CA LYS A 295 29.71 31.18 -7.11
C LYS A 295 30.35 30.46 -5.93
N TYR A 296 29.50 29.98 -5.04
CA TYR A 296 29.87 29.13 -3.92
C TYR A 296 29.11 27.81 -4.02
N TYR A 297 29.65 26.78 -3.40
CA TYR A 297 29.11 25.43 -3.42
C TYR A 297 28.98 24.93 -1.98
N ALA A 298 27.80 24.43 -1.66
CA ALA A 298 27.51 23.79 -0.39
C ALA A 298 27.82 22.30 -0.44
N GLY A 299 28.38 21.79 0.65
CA GLY A 299 28.65 20.38 0.86
C GLY A 299 29.09 20.14 2.30
N SER A 300 29.13 18.89 2.72
CA SER A 300 29.77 18.54 3.99
C SER A 300 30.18 17.06 4.01
N PRO A 301 31.13 16.67 4.90
CA PRO A 301 31.43 15.26 5.12
C PRO A 301 30.21 14.50 5.62
N ALA A 302 29.35 15.13 6.43
CA ALA A 302 28.13 14.52 6.95
C ALA A 302 27.14 14.21 5.82
N LEU A 303 26.91 15.17 4.92
CA LEU A 303 26.03 14.99 3.76
C LEU A 303 26.55 13.89 2.82
N THR A 304 27.83 13.91 2.49
CA THR A 304 28.45 12.89 1.63
C THR A 304 28.35 11.51 2.27
N THR A 305 28.65 11.41 3.57
CA THR A 305 28.56 10.16 4.32
C THR A 305 27.15 9.60 4.32
N ALA A 306 26.12 10.45 4.50
CA ALA A 306 24.73 10.01 4.47
C ALA A 306 24.33 9.39 3.11
N PHE A 307 24.71 10.01 2.00
CA PHE A 307 24.46 9.46 0.66
C PHE A 307 25.22 8.15 0.41
N CYS A 308 26.48 8.06 0.83
CA CYS A 308 27.25 6.82 0.72
C CYS A 308 26.59 5.69 1.52
N LEU A 309 26.11 5.97 2.74
CA LEU A 309 25.38 4.99 3.54
C LEU A 309 24.08 4.55 2.89
N GLU A 310 23.30 5.46 2.29
CA GLU A 310 22.09 5.10 1.54
C GLU A 310 22.42 4.11 0.41
N ALA A 311 23.43 4.42 -0.40
CA ALA A 311 23.84 3.58 -1.52
C ALA A 311 24.29 2.18 -1.07
N LEU A 312 25.12 2.10 -0.02
CA LEU A 312 25.59 0.83 0.54
C LEU A 312 24.43 0.02 1.16
N SER A 313 23.51 0.68 1.86
CA SER A 313 22.31 0.04 2.45
C SER A 313 21.46 -0.60 1.35
N LYS A 314 21.06 0.18 0.34
CA LYS A 314 20.25 -0.29 -0.80
C LYS A 314 20.91 -1.43 -1.57
N TYR A 315 22.23 -1.39 -1.73
CA TYR A 315 22.96 -2.49 -2.35
C TYR A 315 22.89 -3.78 -1.50
N SER A 316 23.01 -3.66 -0.18
CA SER A 316 23.04 -4.79 0.75
C SER A 316 21.68 -5.49 0.97
N GLU A 317 20.57 -4.79 0.73
CA GLU A 317 19.22 -5.36 0.85
C GLU A 317 19.02 -6.58 -0.07
N GLU A 318 18.39 -7.65 0.41
CA GLU A 318 18.02 -8.75 -0.47
C GLU A 318 16.78 -8.34 -1.29
N ASP A 319 16.80 -8.62 -2.59
CA ASP A 319 15.64 -8.37 -3.46
C ASP A 319 14.40 -9.08 -2.89
N GLY A 320 13.52 -8.33 -2.20
CA GLY A 320 12.19 -8.81 -1.81
C GLY A 320 11.74 -8.71 -0.34
N LYS A 321 12.04 -7.64 0.41
CA LYS A 321 11.38 -7.40 1.71
C LYS A 321 10.83 -5.97 1.87
N LYS A 322 9.54 -5.78 1.54
CA LYS A 322 8.72 -4.74 2.20
C LYS A 322 8.40 -5.22 3.63
N ASN A 323 8.60 -4.34 4.60
CA ASN A 323 8.44 -4.55 6.04
C ASN A 323 7.05 -5.10 6.43
N ILE A 324 7.02 -6.31 7.02
CA ILE A 324 5.94 -6.77 7.92
C ILE A 324 6.63 -7.43 9.13
N PRO A 325 6.21 -7.14 10.38
CA PRO A 325 6.87 -7.68 11.57
C PRO A 325 6.81 -9.21 11.60
N GLN A 326 7.97 -9.84 11.55
CA GLN A 326 8.14 -11.27 11.78
C GLN A 326 8.14 -11.53 13.28
N ASN A 327 7.05 -12.06 13.82
CA ASN A 327 7.08 -12.94 14.99
C ASN A 327 5.84 -13.85 14.97
N ALA A 328 6.07 -15.18 15.05
CA ALA A 328 5.10 -16.30 15.17
C ALA A 328 4.70 -17.17 13.95
N ARG A 329 5.56 -17.44 12.94
CA ARG A 329 5.20 -18.31 11.79
C ARG A 329 5.93 -19.65 11.58
N ASN A 330 6.96 -20.01 12.35
CA ASN A 330 7.98 -20.91 11.78
C ASN A 330 7.83 -22.45 11.91
N ILE A 331 6.75 -23.01 12.49
CA ILE A 331 6.59 -24.49 12.53
C ILE A 331 5.24 -24.97 11.96
N SER A 332 4.16 -24.21 12.17
CA SER A 332 2.82 -24.48 11.62
C SER A 332 2.75 -24.36 10.08
N ASP A 333 3.49 -23.42 9.48
CA ASP A 333 3.37 -23.09 8.06
C ASP A 333 3.93 -24.16 7.10
N LYS A 334 4.92 -24.97 7.51
CA LYS A 334 5.51 -25.98 6.62
C LYS A 334 4.54 -27.12 6.30
N LYS A 335 3.78 -27.59 7.29
CA LYS A 335 2.79 -28.66 7.10
C LYS A 335 1.55 -28.15 6.34
N ALA A 336 1.03 -26.99 6.73
CA ALA A 336 -0.06 -26.31 6.03
C ALA A 336 0.28 -26.04 4.54
N LYS A 337 1.53 -25.64 4.25
CA LYS A 337 2.03 -25.46 2.88
C LYS A 337 2.08 -26.77 2.09
N LYS A 338 2.50 -27.88 2.71
CA LYS A 338 2.50 -29.20 2.06
C LYS A 338 1.08 -29.68 1.74
N ASP A 339 0.15 -29.55 2.69
CA ASP A 339 -1.24 -29.96 2.50
C ASP A 339 -1.92 -29.09 1.42
N TYR A 340 -1.66 -27.78 1.41
CA TYR A 340 -2.10 -26.86 0.36
C TYR A 340 -1.60 -27.28 -1.04
N LEU A 341 -0.30 -27.55 -1.18
CA LEU A 341 0.29 -27.99 -2.45
C LEU A 341 -0.31 -29.34 -2.90
N THR A 342 -0.60 -30.23 -1.96
CA THR A 342 -1.24 -31.52 -2.25
C THR A 342 -2.65 -31.33 -2.81
N ILE A 343 -3.46 -30.48 -2.18
CA ILE A 343 -4.82 -30.17 -2.64
C ILE A 343 -4.78 -29.51 -4.03
N ALA A 344 -3.93 -28.50 -4.22
CA ALA A 344 -3.77 -27.85 -5.51
C ALA A 344 -3.30 -28.82 -6.61
N SER A 345 -2.41 -29.76 -6.29
CA SER A 345 -1.94 -30.78 -7.23
C SER A 345 -3.07 -31.74 -7.63
N LYS A 346 -3.88 -32.21 -6.68
CA LYS A 346 -5.03 -33.08 -6.96
C LYS A 346 -6.09 -32.38 -7.82
N ALA A 347 -6.35 -31.10 -7.57
CA ALA A 347 -7.25 -30.31 -8.41
C ALA A 347 -6.73 -30.18 -9.85
N LYS A 348 -5.40 -30.01 -10.03
CA LYS A 348 -4.77 -29.98 -11.36
C LYS A 348 -4.85 -31.33 -12.06
N GLU A 349 -4.60 -32.42 -11.35
CA GLU A 349 -4.66 -33.78 -11.86
C GLU A 349 -6.03 -34.10 -12.45
N ARG A 350 -7.11 -33.58 -11.85
CA ARG A 350 -8.47 -33.76 -12.39
C ARG A 350 -8.62 -33.33 -13.85
N PHE A 351 -7.82 -32.37 -14.30
CA PHE A 351 -7.84 -31.84 -15.65
C PHE A 351 -6.89 -32.56 -16.62
N SER A 352 -6.18 -33.61 -16.21
CA SER A 352 -5.21 -34.32 -17.07
C SER A 352 -5.84 -34.85 -18.34
N ASP A 353 -7.06 -35.38 -18.22
CA ASP A 353 -7.76 -36.18 -19.24
C ASP A 353 -8.75 -35.35 -20.06
N PHE A 354 -8.83 -34.04 -19.83
CA PHE A 354 -9.66 -33.15 -20.63
C PHE A 354 -8.95 -32.74 -21.93
N GLU A 355 -9.74 -32.41 -22.94
CA GLU A 355 -9.27 -31.83 -24.19
C GLU A 355 -8.47 -30.53 -23.94
N ASP A 356 -7.46 -30.28 -24.78
CA ASP A 356 -6.42 -29.28 -24.53
C ASP A 356 -6.94 -27.86 -24.30
N ASN A 357 -7.95 -27.43 -25.06
CA ASN A 357 -8.53 -26.09 -24.90
C ASN A 357 -9.26 -25.96 -23.55
N PHE A 358 -10.08 -26.96 -23.20
CA PHE A 358 -10.77 -26.96 -21.91
C PHE A 358 -9.78 -27.06 -20.74
N LYS A 359 -8.78 -27.94 -20.85
CA LYS A 359 -7.72 -28.11 -19.86
C LYS A 359 -6.96 -26.82 -19.61
N LYS A 360 -6.56 -26.11 -20.67
CA LYS A 360 -5.88 -24.82 -20.55
C LYS A 360 -6.75 -23.78 -19.84
N LEU A 361 -8.04 -23.69 -20.20
CA LEU A 361 -8.99 -22.79 -19.56
C LEU A 361 -9.16 -23.10 -18.06
N ALA A 362 -9.29 -24.38 -17.72
CA ALA A 362 -9.44 -24.86 -16.35
C ALA A 362 -8.20 -24.56 -15.49
N LEU A 363 -7.00 -24.89 -16.01
CA LEU A 363 -5.74 -24.63 -15.30
C LEU A 363 -5.47 -23.14 -15.11
N ASN A 364 -5.83 -22.29 -16.09
CA ASN A 364 -5.73 -20.84 -15.96
C ASN A 364 -6.66 -20.31 -14.86
N THR A 365 -7.92 -20.78 -14.85
CA THR A 365 -8.91 -20.38 -13.84
C THR A 365 -8.49 -20.81 -12.43
N LEU A 366 -8.04 -22.06 -12.30
CA LEU A 366 -7.51 -22.60 -11.04
C LEU A 366 -6.30 -21.78 -10.55
N SER A 367 -5.37 -21.46 -11.46
CA SER A 367 -4.19 -20.64 -11.14
C SER A 367 -4.58 -19.23 -10.70
N ARG A 368 -5.60 -18.62 -11.34
CA ARG A 368 -6.14 -17.30 -10.96
C ARG A 368 -6.71 -17.32 -9.53
N ILE A 369 -7.52 -18.32 -9.21
CA ILE A 369 -8.12 -18.46 -7.87
C ILE A 369 -7.05 -18.70 -6.81
N ILE A 370 -6.12 -19.63 -7.05
CA ILE A 370 -4.98 -19.89 -6.16
C ILE A 370 -4.13 -18.64 -5.93
N LYS A 371 -3.89 -17.82 -6.97
CA LYS A 371 -3.12 -16.59 -6.86
C LYS A 371 -3.85 -15.50 -6.06
N LYS A 372 -5.18 -15.43 -6.16
CA LYS A 372 -6.01 -14.49 -5.39
C LYS A 372 -6.19 -14.90 -3.92
N ASP A 373 -6.12 -16.19 -3.59
CA ASP A 373 -6.20 -16.73 -2.23
C ASP A 373 -4.89 -16.54 -1.43
N LYS A 374 -4.48 -15.28 -1.22
CA LYS A 374 -3.19 -14.90 -0.58
C LYS A 374 -3.02 -15.51 0.81
N ASP A 375 -4.09 -15.56 1.59
CA ASP A 375 -4.10 -16.11 2.95
C ASP A 375 -4.42 -17.60 3.00
N LYS A 376 -4.61 -18.24 1.84
CA LYS A 376 -4.93 -19.65 1.66
C LYS A 376 -6.20 -20.09 2.39
N GLN A 377 -7.08 -19.15 2.70
CA GLN A 377 -8.27 -19.40 3.52
C GLN A 377 -9.26 -20.30 2.79
N VAL A 378 -9.40 -20.12 1.46
CA VAL A 378 -10.34 -20.93 0.65
C VAL A 378 -9.99 -22.42 0.78
N VAL A 379 -8.72 -22.76 0.56
CA VAL A 379 -8.26 -24.16 0.55
C VAL A 379 -8.06 -24.73 1.96
N LEU A 380 -7.53 -23.93 2.89
CA LEU A 380 -7.10 -24.40 4.21
C LEU A 380 -8.10 -24.17 5.33
N LEU A 381 -9.31 -23.66 5.08
CA LEU A 381 -10.30 -23.48 6.14
C LEU A 381 -10.56 -24.76 6.96
N PRO A 382 -10.76 -25.96 6.38
CA PRO A 382 -10.94 -27.19 7.17
C PRO A 382 -9.72 -27.51 8.05
N TYR A 383 -8.51 -27.18 7.56
CA TYR A 383 -7.28 -27.32 8.32
C TYR A 383 -7.20 -26.33 9.48
N PHE A 384 -7.52 -25.05 9.26
CA PHE A 384 -7.59 -24.05 10.32
C PHE A 384 -8.64 -24.39 11.37
N PHE A 385 -9.78 -24.93 10.95
CA PHE A 385 -10.80 -25.43 11.86
C PHE A 385 -10.29 -26.59 12.70
N LYS A 386 -9.61 -27.59 12.10
CA LYS A 386 -8.95 -28.65 12.86
C LYS A 386 -7.99 -28.09 13.93
N LEU A 387 -7.18 -27.09 13.60
CA LEU A 387 -6.26 -26.49 14.58
C LEU A 387 -7.04 -25.84 15.74
N ALA A 388 -8.17 -25.20 15.43
CA ALA A 388 -9.01 -24.55 16.43
C ALA A 388 -9.64 -25.53 17.43
N LEU A 389 -9.85 -26.79 17.04
CA LEU A 389 -10.38 -27.86 17.91
C LEU A 389 -9.37 -28.38 18.96
N GLY A 390 -8.10 -28.01 18.88
CA GLY A 390 -7.08 -28.48 19.82
C GLY A 390 -6.97 -30.00 19.84
N LYS A 391 -7.17 -30.63 21.01
CA LYS A 391 -7.06 -32.10 21.18
C LYS A 391 -8.09 -32.86 20.35
N GLU A 392 -9.30 -32.33 20.19
CA GLU A 392 -10.35 -32.97 19.38
C GLU A 392 -9.96 -32.97 17.89
N GLY A 393 -9.21 -31.96 17.45
CA GLY A 393 -8.69 -31.89 16.08
C GLY A 393 -7.68 -32.99 15.74
N GLU A 394 -7.00 -33.58 16.73
CA GLU A 394 -6.05 -34.68 16.52
C GLU A 394 -6.74 -35.96 16.03
N LYS A 395 -8.02 -36.14 16.35
CA LYS A 395 -8.85 -37.26 15.92
C LYS A 395 -9.24 -37.19 14.43
N ILE A 396 -9.03 -36.04 13.80
CA ILE A 396 -9.44 -35.81 12.40
C ILE A 396 -8.41 -36.36 11.43
N ASP A 397 -8.87 -37.31 10.62
CA ASP A 397 -8.10 -37.97 9.57
C ASP A 397 -7.63 -36.98 8.49
N LEU A 398 -6.37 -37.13 8.06
CA LEU A 398 -5.78 -36.25 7.05
C LEU A 398 -6.44 -36.37 5.68
N SER A 399 -6.91 -37.56 5.30
CA SER A 399 -7.62 -37.79 4.04
C SER A 399 -8.93 -37.00 3.99
N LEU A 400 -9.66 -36.93 5.10
CA LEU A 400 -10.86 -36.12 5.22
C LEU A 400 -10.54 -34.63 5.03
N LEU A 401 -9.48 -34.11 5.65
CA LEU A 401 -9.07 -32.71 5.48
C LEU A 401 -8.73 -32.37 4.02
N ILE A 402 -8.03 -33.27 3.33
CA ILE A 402 -7.68 -33.07 1.91
C ILE A 402 -8.93 -33.09 1.05
N GLN A 403 -9.88 -34.00 1.32
CA GLN A 403 -11.17 -34.05 0.62
C GLN A 403 -11.98 -32.76 0.85
N LEU A 404 -12.09 -32.30 2.09
CA LEU A 404 -12.82 -31.07 2.41
C LEU A 404 -12.15 -29.82 1.84
N GLY A 405 -10.81 -29.77 1.82
CA GLY A 405 -10.08 -28.69 1.16
C GLY A 405 -10.29 -28.67 -0.36
N LEU A 406 -10.36 -29.84 -1.00
CA LEU A 406 -10.75 -29.95 -2.41
C LEU A 406 -12.19 -29.52 -2.64
N ALA A 407 -13.13 -29.93 -1.78
CA ALA A 407 -14.53 -29.51 -1.85
C ALA A 407 -14.63 -27.97 -1.79
N ASN A 408 -14.00 -27.33 -0.81
CA ASN A 408 -14.01 -25.87 -0.71
C ASN A 408 -13.46 -25.19 -1.98
N LEU A 409 -12.36 -25.69 -2.52
CA LEU A 409 -11.77 -25.15 -3.75
C LEU A 409 -12.72 -25.29 -4.95
N TRP A 410 -13.38 -26.44 -5.10
CA TRP A 410 -14.35 -26.67 -6.17
C TRP A 410 -15.59 -25.79 -6.02
N GLY A 411 -16.13 -25.67 -4.80
CA GLY A 411 -17.21 -24.74 -4.51
C GLY A 411 -16.83 -23.31 -4.85
N TRP A 412 -15.63 -22.87 -4.47
CA TRP A 412 -15.14 -21.53 -4.78
C TRP A 412 -15.02 -21.29 -6.29
N ILE A 413 -14.51 -22.26 -7.05
CA ILE A 413 -14.45 -22.18 -8.53
C ILE A 413 -15.85 -22.05 -9.12
N ALA A 414 -16.77 -22.93 -8.73
CA ALA A 414 -18.13 -22.94 -9.26
C ALA A 414 -18.86 -21.63 -8.98
N TYR A 415 -18.92 -21.24 -7.70
CA TYR A 415 -19.68 -20.06 -7.29
C TYR A 415 -19.02 -18.75 -7.73
N THR A 416 -17.68 -18.64 -7.81
CA THR A 416 -17.06 -17.45 -8.42
C THR A 416 -17.48 -17.28 -9.87
N ILE A 417 -17.50 -18.37 -10.65
CA ILE A 417 -17.93 -18.29 -12.05
C ILE A 417 -19.42 -17.95 -12.12
N TYR A 418 -20.28 -18.60 -11.32
CA TYR A 418 -21.70 -18.29 -11.33
C TYR A 418 -21.97 -16.83 -10.94
N ASP A 419 -21.28 -16.31 -9.92
CA ASP A 419 -21.39 -14.91 -9.48
C ASP A 419 -21.02 -13.94 -10.61
N ASP A 420 -19.89 -14.17 -11.30
CA ASP A 420 -19.50 -13.38 -12.49
C ASP A 420 -20.66 -13.32 -13.53
N PHE A 421 -21.44 -14.40 -13.71
CA PHE A 421 -22.60 -14.40 -14.61
C PHE A 421 -23.83 -13.70 -14.05
N LEU A 422 -24.11 -13.87 -12.75
CA LEU A 422 -25.24 -13.21 -12.09
C LEU A 422 -25.06 -11.68 -12.09
N ASP A 423 -23.81 -11.23 -12.15
CA ASP A 423 -23.41 -9.82 -12.24
C ASP A 423 -23.26 -9.29 -13.68
N GLU A 424 -23.59 -10.10 -14.69
CA GLU A 424 -23.48 -9.77 -16.12
C GLU A 424 -22.03 -9.52 -16.61
N GLU A 425 -21.02 -10.07 -15.92
CA GLU A 425 -19.59 -9.95 -16.24
C GLU A 425 -18.95 -11.28 -16.73
N GLY A 426 -19.73 -12.36 -16.74
CA GLY A 426 -19.27 -13.72 -16.96
C GLY A 426 -18.77 -14.01 -18.38
N ASP A 427 -17.71 -14.82 -18.49
CA ASP A 427 -17.22 -15.36 -19.77
C ASP A 427 -17.94 -16.68 -20.10
N PRO A 428 -18.75 -16.76 -21.17
CA PRO A 428 -19.51 -17.97 -21.59
C PRO A 428 -18.67 -19.25 -21.64
N ARG A 429 -17.36 -19.15 -21.91
CA ARG A 429 -16.45 -20.29 -21.98
C ARG A 429 -16.25 -20.98 -20.62
N LEU A 430 -16.46 -20.27 -19.51
CA LEU A 430 -16.25 -20.77 -18.15
C LEU A 430 -17.45 -21.55 -17.59
N LEU A 431 -18.65 -21.47 -18.18
CA LEU A 431 -19.84 -22.13 -17.64
C LEU A 431 -19.68 -23.65 -17.50
N SER A 432 -19.12 -24.30 -18.51
CA SER A 432 -18.84 -25.74 -18.47
C SER A 432 -17.88 -26.10 -17.34
N LEU A 433 -16.91 -25.22 -17.03
CA LEU A 433 -16.00 -25.42 -15.91
C LEU A 433 -16.71 -25.27 -14.56
N ALA A 434 -17.61 -24.30 -14.41
CA ALA A 434 -18.44 -24.16 -13.21
C ALA A 434 -19.24 -25.44 -12.93
N ASN A 435 -19.86 -26.01 -13.97
CA ASN A 435 -20.61 -27.26 -13.87
C ASN A 435 -19.72 -28.48 -13.55
N VAL A 436 -18.47 -28.49 -14.01
CA VAL A 436 -17.50 -29.51 -13.59
C VAL A 436 -17.18 -29.34 -12.11
N ALA A 437 -16.83 -28.14 -11.68
CA ALA A 437 -16.47 -27.85 -10.29
C ALA A 437 -17.63 -28.17 -9.32
N LEU A 438 -18.87 -27.78 -9.62
CA LEU A 438 -20.05 -28.10 -8.81
C LEU A 438 -20.30 -29.62 -8.71
N ARG A 439 -20.04 -30.36 -9.79
CA ARG A 439 -20.14 -31.83 -9.80
C ARG A 439 -19.07 -32.47 -8.92
N GLU A 440 -17.83 -32.02 -9.01
CA GLU A 440 -16.73 -32.50 -8.16
C GLU A 440 -17.01 -32.20 -6.67
N LEU A 441 -17.50 -31.00 -6.35
CA LEU A 441 -17.98 -30.63 -5.02
C LEU A 441 -19.02 -31.65 -4.52
N SER A 442 -20.04 -31.93 -5.33
CA SER A 442 -21.15 -32.83 -5.00
C SER A 442 -20.67 -34.27 -4.80
N ILE A 443 -19.74 -34.76 -5.65
CA ILE A 443 -19.14 -36.10 -5.52
C ILE A 443 -18.40 -36.22 -4.18
N ILE A 444 -17.63 -35.21 -3.80
CA ILE A 444 -16.89 -35.21 -2.53
C ILE A 444 -17.85 -35.22 -1.34
N PHE A 445 -18.84 -34.34 -1.28
CA PHE A 445 -19.78 -34.33 -0.14
C PHE A 445 -20.68 -35.56 -0.09
N LYS A 446 -21.05 -36.13 -1.24
CA LYS A 446 -21.80 -37.40 -1.29
C LYS A 446 -21.00 -38.57 -0.74
N SER A 447 -19.69 -38.61 -0.99
CA SER A 447 -18.78 -39.63 -0.49
C SER A 447 -18.27 -39.36 0.93
N THR A 448 -18.36 -38.12 1.41
CA THR A 448 -18.01 -37.73 2.78
C THR A 448 -19.09 -38.19 3.75
N LEU A 449 -18.73 -39.00 4.74
CA LEU A 449 -19.64 -39.54 5.76
C LEU A 449 -20.93 -40.16 5.14
N PRO A 450 -20.81 -41.15 4.24
CA PRO A 450 -21.92 -41.60 3.39
C PRO A 450 -23.03 -42.30 4.19
N LYS A 451 -22.72 -42.81 5.39
CA LYS A 451 -23.68 -43.44 6.31
C LYS A 451 -24.38 -42.42 7.23
N ASN A 452 -23.90 -41.18 7.31
CA ASN A 452 -24.49 -40.14 8.15
C ASN A 452 -25.59 -39.41 7.37
N LYS A 453 -26.84 -39.88 7.48
CA LYS A 453 -28.00 -39.30 6.78
C LYS A 453 -28.25 -37.83 7.14
N GLU A 454 -27.94 -37.44 8.36
CA GLU A 454 -28.14 -36.07 8.85
C GLU A 454 -27.18 -35.11 8.15
N PHE A 455 -25.89 -35.46 8.05
CA PHE A 455 -24.91 -34.71 7.27
C PHE A 455 -25.29 -34.66 5.78
N GLN A 456 -25.74 -35.79 5.22
CA GLN A 456 -26.14 -35.85 3.80
C GLN A 456 -27.29 -34.89 3.48
N SER A 457 -28.30 -34.79 4.33
CA SER A 457 -29.35 -33.78 4.17
C SER A 457 -28.84 -32.36 4.46
N PHE A 458 -27.92 -32.21 5.41
CA PHE A 458 -27.39 -30.92 5.82
C PHE A 458 -26.67 -30.18 4.68
N TRP A 459 -25.73 -30.85 3.98
CA TRP A 459 -24.99 -30.18 2.90
C TRP A 459 -25.88 -29.86 1.70
N GLN A 460 -26.84 -30.74 1.35
CA GLN A 460 -27.80 -30.50 0.27
C GLN A 460 -28.65 -29.26 0.55
N ASN A 461 -29.28 -29.22 1.73
CA ASN A 461 -30.07 -28.06 2.15
C ASN A 461 -29.25 -26.77 2.20
N THR A 462 -27.93 -26.86 2.40
CA THR A 462 -27.04 -25.69 2.40
C THR A 462 -26.82 -25.18 0.98
N LEU A 463 -26.64 -26.06 -0.01
CA LEU A 463 -26.54 -25.64 -1.41
C LEU A 463 -27.88 -25.09 -1.93
N ASP A 464 -29.00 -25.71 -1.58
CA ASP A 464 -30.34 -25.22 -1.93
C ASP A 464 -30.58 -23.79 -1.40
N LYS A 465 -30.05 -23.47 -0.21
CA LYS A 465 -30.12 -22.12 0.36
C LYS A 465 -29.28 -21.11 -0.40
N ILE A 466 -28.09 -21.49 -0.88
CA ILE A 466 -27.24 -20.63 -1.71
C ILE A 466 -27.99 -20.28 -2.99
N ASP A 467 -28.55 -21.28 -3.66
CA ASP A 467 -29.26 -21.09 -4.92
C ASP A 467 -30.52 -20.21 -4.72
N ALA A 468 -31.27 -20.43 -3.63
CA ALA A 468 -32.41 -19.58 -3.28
C ALA A 468 -32.01 -18.13 -2.99
N ALA A 469 -30.85 -17.90 -2.36
CA ALA A 469 -30.33 -16.56 -2.10
C ALA A 469 -29.91 -15.84 -3.39
N ASN A 470 -29.25 -16.54 -4.31
CA ASN A 470 -28.88 -16.01 -5.62
C ASN A 470 -30.11 -15.65 -6.48
N VAL A 471 -31.17 -16.45 -6.41
CA VAL A 471 -32.46 -16.13 -7.08
C VAL A 471 -33.08 -14.87 -6.47
N TRP A 472 -33.07 -14.74 -5.14
CA TRP A 472 -33.59 -13.54 -4.48
C TRP A 472 -32.81 -12.29 -4.91
N GLU A 473 -31.49 -12.35 -4.93
CA GLU A 473 -30.64 -11.21 -5.30
C GLU A 473 -30.88 -10.77 -6.75
N THR A 474 -30.80 -11.69 -7.71
CA THR A 474 -31.01 -11.36 -9.13
C THR A 474 -32.41 -10.82 -9.42
N THR A 475 -33.40 -11.16 -8.58
CA THR A 475 -34.77 -10.67 -8.72
C THR A 475 -34.97 -9.29 -8.07
N ASN A 476 -34.32 -9.01 -6.94
CA ASN A 476 -34.63 -7.83 -6.10
C ASN A 476 -33.54 -6.75 -6.08
N CYS A 477 -32.30 -7.09 -6.43
CA CYS A 477 -31.13 -6.24 -6.23
C CYS A 477 -30.56 -5.68 -7.54
N ARG A 478 -31.42 -5.38 -8.51
CA ARG A 478 -31.05 -4.82 -9.82
C ARG A 478 -31.88 -3.58 -10.18
N LEU A 479 -31.19 -2.51 -10.56
CA LEU A 479 -31.75 -1.29 -11.11
C LEU A 479 -31.96 -1.43 -12.62
N LYS A 480 -33.05 -0.85 -13.13
CA LYS A 480 -33.21 -0.69 -14.57
C LYS A 480 -32.38 0.49 -15.04
N ILE A 481 -31.57 0.29 -16.07
CA ILE A 481 -30.70 1.31 -16.65
C ILE A 481 -31.35 1.84 -17.95
N ASP A 482 -31.60 3.15 -18.00
CA ASP A 482 -32.09 3.88 -19.18
C ASP A 482 -31.09 4.99 -19.54
N LYS A 483 -30.19 4.68 -20.49
CA LYS A 483 -29.03 5.51 -20.87
C LYS A 483 -28.14 5.80 -19.67
N SER A 484 -28.20 7.02 -19.13
CA SER A 484 -27.42 7.47 -17.96
C SER A 484 -28.26 7.55 -16.68
N ASN A 485 -29.52 7.10 -16.73
CA ASN A 485 -30.43 7.15 -15.60
C ASN A 485 -30.65 5.75 -15.03
N LEU A 486 -30.46 5.61 -13.72
CA LEU A 486 -30.84 4.42 -12.96
C LEU A 486 -32.24 4.64 -12.40
N ILE A 487 -33.17 3.72 -12.68
CA ILE A 487 -34.55 3.80 -12.20
C ILE A 487 -34.65 3.10 -10.85
N ILE A 488 -34.96 3.88 -9.81
CA ILE A 488 -35.03 3.37 -8.44
C ILE A 488 -36.32 2.54 -8.26
N PRO A 489 -36.24 1.29 -7.80
CA PRO A 489 -37.41 0.47 -7.51
C PRO A 489 -38.14 1.01 -6.27
N SER A 490 -39.44 0.72 -6.21
CA SER A 490 -40.28 1.06 -5.06
C SER A 490 -41.09 -0.19 -4.69
N PRO A 491 -40.76 -0.86 -3.57
CA PRO A 491 -39.73 -0.51 -2.57
C PRO A 491 -38.29 -0.82 -3.04
N LEU A 492 -37.29 -0.23 -2.36
CA LEU A 492 -35.90 -0.72 -2.38
C LEU A 492 -35.81 -2.11 -1.72
N PRO A 493 -34.81 -2.94 -2.05
CA PRO A 493 -34.61 -4.21 -1.39
C PRO A 493 -34.40 -4.02 0.12
N ASP A 494 -35.11 -4.81 0.92
CA ASP A 494 -34.95 -4.84 2.36
C ASP A 494 -33.99 -5.96 2.75
N PHE A 495 -32.82 -5.57 3.25
CA PHE A 495 -31.82 -6.51 3.73
C PHE A 495 -32.09 -6.99 5.15
N GLY A 496 -33.03 -6.39 5.89
CA GLY A 496 -33.42 -6.82 7.24
C GLY A 496 -32.23 -6.96 8.20
N ASP A 497 -32.00 -8.19 8.69
CA ASP A 497 -30.88 -8.56 9.55
C ASP A 497 -29.60 -8.96 8.78
N TYR A 498 -29.59 -8.72 7.47
CA TYR A 498 -28.57 -9.10 6.50
C TYR A 498 -28.40 -10.60 6.26
N SER A 499 -29.34 -11.45 6.72
CA SER A 499 -29.27 -12.90 6.52
C SER A 499 -29.06 -13.30 5.06
N LYS A 500 -29.65 -12.56 4.11
CA LYS A 500 -29.51 -12.82 2.67
C LYS A 500 -28.06 -12.72 2.18
N LEU A 501 -27.26 -11.83 2.77
CA LEU A 501 -25.83 -11.72 2.46
C LEU A 501 -25.08 -12.98 2.90
N ALA A 502 -25.39 -13.50 4.09
CA ALA A 502 -24.79 -14.75 4.58
C ALA A 502 -25.17 -15.95 3.69
N GLU A 503 -26.44 -16.07 3.33
CA GLU A 503 -26.99 -17.24 2.63
C GLU A 503 -26.33 -17.47 1.27
N ARG A 504 -25.91 -16.41 0.54
CA ARG A 504 -25.20 -16.53 -0.74
C ARG A 504 -23.86 -17.29 -0.64
N SER A 505 -23.19 -17.18 0.50
CA SER A 505 -21.84 -17.72 0.70
C SER A 505 -21.75 -18.74 1.85
N ILE A 506 -22.90 -19.20 2.37
CA ILE A 506 -22.96 -20.06 3.55
C ILE A 506 -22.32 -21.44 3.31
N GLY A 507 -22.10 -21.83 2.06
CA GLY A 507 -21.35 -23.04 1.70
C GLY A 507 -19.94 -23.10 2.28
N HIS A 508 -19.34 -21.94 2.61
CA HIS A 508 -18.03 -21.84 3.26
C HIS A 508 -17.95 -22.59 4.60
N PHE A 509 -19.09 -22.76 5.28
CA PHE A 509 -19.23 -23.50 6.55
C PHE A 509 -19.17 -25.03 6.39
N LEU A 510 -19.42 -25.59 5.20
CA LEU A 510 -19.64 -27.03 5.03
C LEU A 510 -18.43 -27.89 5.42
N GLY A 511 -17.21 -27.44 5.14
CA GLY A 511 -15.99 -28.14 5.56
C GLY A 511 -15.89 -28.29 7.08
N PRO A 512 -15.87 -27.18 7.84
CA PRO A 512 -15.95 -27.21 9.31
C PRO A 512 -17.13 -28.02 9.87
N ALA A 513 -18.33 -27.91 9.27
CA ALA A 513 -19.49 -28.70 9.67
C ALA A 513 -19.23 -30.21 9.51
N ALA A 514 -18.69 -30.65 8.36
CA ALA A 514 -18.36 -32.04 8.10
C ALA A 514 -17.38 -32.61 9.14
N ILE A 515 -16.41 -31.80 9.59
CA ILE A 515 -15.49 -32.18 10.67
C ILE A 515 -16.26 -32.46 11.96
N LEU A 516 -17.18 -31.59 12.38
CA LEU A 516 -18.00 -31.82 13.57
C LEU A 516 -18.90 -33.05 13.44
N PHE A 517 -19.54 -33.26 12.29
CA PHE A 517 -20.30 -34.50 12.04
C PHE A 517 -19.42 -35.76 12.10
N SER A 518 -18.16 -35.68 11.67
CA SER A 518 -17.20 -36.79 11.76
C SER A 518 -16.81 -37.13 13.20
N LEU A 519 -16.87 -36.15 14.10
CA LEU A 519 -16.66 -36.32 15.54
C LEU A 519 -17.92 -36.80 16.28
N GLY A 520 -19.05 -36.96 15.58
CA GLY A 520 -20.31 -37.48 16.13
C GLY A 520 -21.30 -36.41 16.60
N TYR A 521 -21.03 -35.12 16.34
CA TYR A 521 -21.99 -34.05 16.61
C TYR A 521 -23.17 -34.11 15.64
N LYS A 522 -24.35 -33.71 16.12
CA LYS A 522 -25.61 -33.69 15.37
C LYS A 522 -25.93 -32.27 14.93
N LYS A 523 -26.77 -32.11 13.90
CA LYS A 523 -27.18 -30.81 13.33
C LYS A 523 -27.68 -29.85 14.40
N ASP A 524 -28.43 -30.37 15.37
CA ASP A 524 -29.05 -29.59 16.43
C ASP A 524 -28.17 -29.35 17.66
N SER A 525 -26.94 -29.87 17.67
CA SER A 525 -26.04 -29.69 18.79
C SER A 525 -25.57 -28.23 18.92
N PRO A 526 -25.24 -27.76 20.14
CA PRO A 526 -24.72 -26.42 20.36
C PRO A 526 -23.48 -26.12 19.52
N GLU A 527 -22.61 -27.10 19.28
CA GLU A 527 -21.36 -26.95 18.54
C GLU A 527 -21.62 -26.62 17.06
N ILE A 528 -22.54 -27.35 16.41
CA ILE A 528 -22.92 -27.08 15.02
C ILE A 528 -23.67 -25.74 14.92
N LYS A 529 -24.60 -25.47 15.85
CA LYS A 529 -25.39 -24.22 15.86
C LYS A 529 -24.51 -22.99 16.06
N ASN A 530 -23.65 -22.98 17.08
CA ASN A 530 -22.73 -21.86 17.33
C ASN A 530 -21.75 -21.66 16.18
N LEU A 531 -21.27 -22.74 15.55
CA LEU A 531 -20.41 -22.63 14.37
C LEU A 531 -21.15 -22.07 13.16
N SER A 532 -22.40 -22.50 12.94
CA SER A 532 -23.25 -21.95 11.88
C SER A 532 -23.51 -20.45 12.10
N THR A 533 -23.82 -20.04 13.33
CA THR A 533 -24.05 -18.63 13.68
C THR A 533 -22.77 -17.81 13.58
N PHE A 534 -21.61 -18.37 13.93
CA PHE A 534 -20.31 -17.76 13.67
C PHE A 534 -20.13 -17.44 12.18
N PHE A 535 -20.32 -18.43 11.30
CA PHE A 535 -20.13 -18.23 9.86
C PHE A 535 -21.16 -17.27 9.28
N HIS A 536 -22.40 -17.29 9.78
CA HIS A 536 -23.43 -16.35 9.40
C HIS A 536 -22.99 -14.89 9.63
N HIS A 537 -22.60 -14.55 10.86
CA HIS A 537 -22.15 -13.19 11.17
C HIS A 537 -20.82 -12.83 10.49
N TYR A 538 -19.88 -13.78 10.39
CA TYR A 538 -18.63 -13.59 9.68
C TYR A 538 -18.85 -13.24 8.20
N ILE A 539 -19.74 -13.97 7.51
CA ILE A 539 -20.02 -13.73 6.10
C ILE A 539 -20.76 -12.39 5.92
N ILE A 540 -21.71 -12.03 6.80
CA ILE A 540 -22.33 -10.70 6.75
C ILE A 540 -21.28 -9.60 6.86
N ALA A 541 -20.40 -9.68 7.86
CA ALA A 541 -19.35 -8.69 8.06
C ALA A 541 -18.42 -8.57 6.84
N ARG A 542 -18.10 -9.72 6.22
CA ARG A 542 -17.28 -9.76 5.02
C ARG A 542 -17.98 -9.12 3.82
N GLN A 543 -19.23 -9.50 3.54
CA GLN A 543 -19.97 -8.95 2.40
C GLN A 543 -20.23 -7.45 2.57
N LEU A 544 -20.60 -6.98 3.77
CA LEU A 544 -20.74 -5.54 4.02
C LEU A 544 -19.43 -4.77 3.84
N ASN A 545 -18.30 -5.39 4.19
CA ASN A 545 -17.00 -4.79 3.95
C ASN A 545 -16.72 -4.69 2.45
N ASP A 546 -16.95 -5.76 1.68
CA ASP A 546 -16.75 -5.76 0.23
C ASP A 546 -17.71 -4.75 -0.45
N ASP A 547 -19.01 -4.76 -0.10
CA ASP A 547 -20.03 -3.79 -0.57
C ASP A 547 -19.62 -2.34 -0.32
N ALA A 548 -18.94 -2.04 0.79
CA ALA A 548 -18.49 -0.69 1.10
C ALA A 548 -17.31 -0.24 0.23
N HIS A 549 -16.44 -1.16 -0.21
CA HIS A 549 -15.33 -0.83 -1.10
C HIS A 549 -15.79 -0.65 -2.55
N ASP A 550 -16.77 -1.45 -2.99
CA ASP A 550 -17.19 -1.51 -4.39
C ASP A 550 -18.48 -0.71 -4.69
N TRP A 551 -19.06 -0.02 -3.68
CA TRP A 551 -20.38 0.63 -3.75
C TRP A 551 -20.60 1.50 -5.00
N GLU A 552 -19.59 2.26 -5.44
CA GLU A 552 -19.73 3.19 -6.56
C GLU A 552 -19.79 2.42 -7.89
N ASP A 553 -18.98 1.37 -8.04
CA ASP A 553 -18.96 0.54 -9.23
C ASP A 553 -20.22 -0.33 -9.31
N ASP A 554 -20.67 -0.86 -8.18
CA ASP A 554 -21.95 -1.57 -8.06
C ASP A 554 -23.12 -0.67 -8.48
N LEU A 555 -23.17 0.56 -7.95
CA LEU A 555 -24.19 1.53 -8.33
C LEU A 555 -24.18 1.81 -9.83
N LYS A 556 -23.00 2.04 -10.44
CA LYS A 556 -22.88 2.30 -11.89
C LYS A 556 -23.35 1.13 -12.74
N LYS A 557 -23.13 -0.10 -12.28
CA LYS A 557 -23.62 -1.34 -12.89
C LYS A 557 -25.10 -1.61 -12.61
N GLY A 558 -25.75 -0.78 -11.80
CA GLY A 558 -27.14 -0.94 -11.42
C GLY A 558 -27.37 -2.05 -10.39
N GLN A 559 -26.35 -2.41 -9.61
CA GLN A 559 -26.45 -3.40 -8.55
C GLN A 559 -26.82 -2.73 -7.23
N LEU A 560 -27.78 -3.32 -6.50
CA LEU A 560 -28.24 -2.82 -5.21
C LEU A 560 -27.67 -3.70 -4.09
N THR A 561 -26.48 -3.34 -3.61
CA THR A 561 -25.88 -3.94 -2.41
C THR A 561 -26.40 -3.29 -1.13
N GLY A 562 -25.97 -3.77 0.04
CA GLY A 562 -26.37 -3.16 1.32
C GLY A 562 -25.96 -1.69 1.40
N ALA A 563 -24.71 -1.39 1.02
CA ALA A 563 -24.17 -0.04 1.01
C ALA A 563 -24.85 0.88 -0.03
N VAL A 564 -25.09 0.37 -1.24
CA VAL A 564 -25.77 1.13 -2.30
C VAL A 564 -27.21 1.45 -1.90
N SER A 565 -27.94 0.45 -1.40
CA SER A 565 -29.35 0.62 -1.01
C SER A 565 -29.51 1.64 0.13
N LEU A 566 -28.61 1.61 1.12
CA LEU A 566 -28.58 2.59 2.20
C LEU A 566 -28.27 4.01 1.68
N THR A 567 -27.31 4.13 0.75
CA THR A 567 -26.95 5.42 0.14
C THR A 567 -28.10 6.01 -0.67
N ILE A 568 -28.77 5.19 -1.50
CA ILE A 568 -29.93 5.62 -2.28
C ILE A 568 -31.08 6.02 -1.35
N LYS A 569 -31.33 5.25 -0.28
CA LYS A 569 -32.37 5.58 0.70
C LYS A 569 -32.13 6.96 1.33
N LYS A 570 -30.92 7.22 1.82
CA LYS A 570 -30.55 8.53 2.39
C LYS A 570 -30.64 9.66 1.36
N TRP A 571 -30.32 9.39 0.11
CA TRP A 571 -30.49 10.35 -0.98
C TRP A 571 -31.96 10.61 -1.29
N GLN A 572 -32.83 9.59 -1.28
CA GLN A 572 -34.28 9.75 -1.43
C GLN A 572 -34.92 10.47 -0.25
N ASP A 573 -34.40 10.33 0.97
CA ASP A 573 -34.85 11.11 2.14
C ASP A 573 -34.63 12.62 1.92
N LYS A 574 -33.54 12.99 1.23
CA LYS A 574 -33.25 14.38 0.81
C LYS A 574 -34.03 14.80 -0.43
N HIS A 575 -34.37 13.86 -1.32
CA HIS A 575 -35.03 14.08 -2.61
C HIS A 575 -36.25 13.17 -2.83
N PRO A 576 -37.33 13.31 -2.05
CA PRO A 576 -38.42 12.33 -2.01
C PRO A 576 -39.20 12.20 -3.33
N THR A 577 -39.13 13.21 -4.20
CA THR A 577 -39.79 13.20 -5.51
C THR A 577 -38.93 12.58 -6.61
N LYS A 578 -37.61 12.40 -6.39
CA LYS A 578 -36.71 11.83 -7.39
C LYS A 578 -36.83 10.29 -7.41
N LYS A 579 -37.20 9.76 -8.57
CA LYS A 579 -37.30 8.30 -8.83
C LYS A 579 -36.20 7.76 -9.74
N ARG A 580 -35.27 8.63 -10.14
CA ARG A 580 -34.19 8.32 -11.07
C ARG A 580 -32.90 8.99 -10.59
N ILE A 581 -31.80 8.28 -10.67
CA ILE A 581 -30.45 8.79 -10.43
C ILE A 581 -29.79 9.01 -11.78
N ASN A 582 -29.37 10.23 -12.07
CA ASN A 582 -28.54 10.52 -13.22
C ASN A 582 -27.08 10.48 -12.79
N ILE A 583 -26.32 9.47 -13.23
CA ILE A 583 -24.93 9.27 -12.79
C ILE A 583 -24.04 10.49 -13.05
N LYS A 584 -24.28 11.26 -14.12
CA LYS A 584 -23.46 12.45 -14.40
C LYS A 584 -23.72 13.60 -13.43
N ASN A 585 -24.96 13.74 -12.97
CA ASN A 585 -25.39 14.92 -12.22
C ASN A 585 -25.48 14.65 -10.71
N ASP A 586 -25.89 13.44 -10.32
CA ASP A 586 -26.19 13.10 -8.92
C ASP A 586 -25.05 12.33 -8.22
N LEU A 587 -24.04 11.83 -8.95
CA LEU A 587 -22.97 11.00 -8.36
C LEU A 587 -22.16 11.74 -7.30
N SER A 588 -21.83 13.02 -7.51
CA SER A 588 -21.06 13.80 -6.52
C SER A 588 -21.82 13.94 -5.19
N GLU A 589 -23.14 14.11 -5.25
CA GLU A 589 -23.98 14.16 -4.04
C GLU A 589 -24.07 12.79 -3.37
N LEU A 590 -24.23 11.71 -4.15
CA LEU A 590 -24.23 10.34 -3.62
C LEU A 590 -22.90 9.99 -2.95
N GLN A 591 -21.77 10.41 -3.52
CA GLN A 591 -20.44 10.26 -2.91
C GLN A 591 -20.37 11.01 -1.57
N GLN A 592 -20.90 12.23 -1.50
CA GLN A 592 -20.95 12.98 -0.23
C GLN A 592 -21.82 12.27 0.81
N ILE A 593 -22.98 11.72 0.42
CA ILE A 593 -23.84 10.96 1.33
C ILE A 593 -23.13 9.69 1.80
N PHE A 594 -22.49 8.97 0.88
CA PHE A 594 -21.75 7.76 1.20
C PHE A 594 -20.65 8.03 2.22
N TRP A 595 -19.76 8.97 1.91
CA TRP A 595 -18.61 9.27 2.76
C TRP A 595 -18.99 9.96 4.06
N ASN A 596 -20.06 10.74 4.14
CA ASN A 596 -20.42 11.43 5.39
C ASN A 596 -21.36 10.63 6.28
N GLU A 597 -22.17 9.74 5.71
CA GLU A 597 -23.26 9.08 6.43
C GLU A 597 -23.21 7.55 6.28
N THR A 598 -23.25 7.03 5.04
CA THR A 598 -23.38 5.58 4.79
C THR A 598 -22.20 4.80 5.35
N ILE A 599 -20.95 5.22 5.08
CA ILE A 599 -19.75 4.46 5.46
C ILE A 599 -19.68 4.24 6.98
N ALA A 600 -20.07 5.25 7.76
CA ALA A 600 -20.05 5.14 9.23
C ALA A 600 -21.08 4.12 9.74
N GLU A 601 -22.28 4.12 9.18
CA GLU A 601 -23.33 3.13 9.52
C GLU A 601 -22.94 1.72 9.06
N THR A 602 -22.39 1.57 7.86
CA THR A 602 -21.89 0.28 7.35
C THR A 602 -20.75 -0.26 8.22
N CYS A 603 -19.76 0.57 8.56
CA CYS A 603 -18.67 0.17 9.46
C CYS A 603 -19.17 -0.19 10.86
N TYR A 604 -20.18 0.49 11.39
CA TYR A 604 -20.80 0.12 12.66
C TYR A 604 -21.42 -1.28 12.60
N GLU A 605 -22.18 -1.58 11.55
CA GLU A 605 -22.77 -2.91 11.38
C GLU A 605 -21.70 -3.99 11.14
N ILE A 606 -20.65 -3.73 10.36
CA ILE A 606 -19.51 -4.65 10.22
C ILE A 606 -18.94 -5.01 11.60
N LYS A 607 -18.65 -4.01 12.44
CA LYS A 607 -18.08 -4.24 13.78
C LYS A 607 -19.03 -5.00 14.70
N LYS A 608 -20.33 -4.70 14.64
CA LYS A 608 -21.37 -5.44 15.37
C LYS A 608 -21.41 -6.92 14.97
N GLN A 609 -21.37 -7.21 13.66
CA GLN A 609 -21.37 -8.58 13.15
C GLN A 609 -20.07 -9.32 13.52
N VAL A 610 -18.91 -8.65 13.47
CA VAL A 610 -17.65 -9.21 13.97
C VAL A 610 -17.72 -9.56 15.47
N ALA A 611 -18.33 -8.69 16.29
CA ALA A 611 -18.50 -8.94 17.72
C ALA A 611 -19.40 -10.16 17.98
N LEU A 612 -20.52 -10.27 17.27
CA LEU A 612 -21.43 -11.42 17.36
C LEU A 612 -20.77 -12.72 16.89
N ALA A 613 -19.98 -12.68 15.81
CA ALA A 613 -19.18 -13.82 15.37
C ALA A 613 -18.20 -14.26 16.47
N ARG A 614 -17.47 -13.30 17.07
CA ARG A 614 -16.51 -13.57 18.15
C ARG A 614 -17.18 -14.25 19.34
N GLU A 615 -18.31 -13.73 19.80
CA GLU A 615 -19.10 -14.29 20.90
C GLU A 615 -19.54 -15.73 20.60
N CYS A 616 -19.99 -16.02 19.38
CA CYS A 616 -20.39 -17.38 18.99
C CYS A 616 -19.22 -18.37 19.03
N LEU A 617 -18.03 -17.93 18.63
CA LEU A 617 -16.83 -18.77 18.67
C LEU A 617 -16.38 -19.05 20.11
N GLU A 618 -16.44 -18.04 20.99
CA GLU A 618 -16.11 -18.15 22.42
C GLU A 618 -17.09 -19.05 23.19
N LYS A 619 -18.38 -19.01 22.83
CA LYS A 619 -19.41 -19.89 23.41
C LYS A 619 -19.29 -21.35 22.95
N ASN A 620 -18.52 -21.62 21.90
CA ASN A 620 -18.42 -22.97 21.35
C ASN A 620 -17.36 -23.79 22.10
N ALA A 621 -17.80 -24.58 23.09
CA ALA A 621 -16.93 -25.30 24.02
C ALA A 621 -15.92 -26.27 23.37
N ILE A 622 -16.15 -26.70 22.13
CA ILE A 622 -15.21 -27.56 21.39
C ILE A 622 -14.00 -26.78 20.83
N ILE A 623 -14.11 -25.46 20.70
CA ILE A 623 -13.06 -24.60 20.17
C ILE A 623 -12.06 -24.29 21.28
N GLN A 624 -10.88 -24.90 21.20
CA GLN A 624 -9.81 -24.75 22.20
C GLN A 624 -8.76 -23.70 21.80
N LYS A 625 -8.57 -23.47 20.50
CA LYS A 625 -7.49 -22.62 19.94
C LYS A 625 -8.01 -21.67 18.85
N PRO A 626 -8.86 -20.68 19.18
CA PRO A 626 -9.58 -19.85 18.20
C PRO A 626 -8.70 -18.86 17.41
N ALA A 627 -7.39 -18.79 17.68
CA ALA A 627 -6.50 -17.73 17.19
C ALA A 627 -6.61 -17.42 15.69
N LYS A 628 -6.70 -18.45 14.82
CA LYS A 628 -6.78 -18.23 13.37
C LYS A 628 -8.11 -17.61 12.93
N PHE A 629 -9.21 -17.95 13.60
CA PHE A 629 -10.52 -17.34 13.31
C PHE A 629 -10.60 -15.92 13.85
N PHE A 630 -9.99 -15.64 15.01
CA PHE A 630 -9.84 -14.26 15.49
C PHE A 630 -8.97 -13.40 14.56
N GLU A 631 -7.92 -13.96 13.95
CA GLU A 631 -7.13 -13.26 12.94
C GLU A 631 -8.00 -12.86 11.74
N ILE A 632 -8.83 -13.78 11.23
CA ILE A 632 -9.75 -13.52 10.10
C ILE A 632 -10.75 -12.40 10.45
N LEU A 633 -11.35 -12.45 11.65
CA LEU A 633 -12.25 -11.39 12.12
C LEU A 633 -11.54 -10.04 12.26
N ARG A 634 -10.31 -10.03 12.77
CA ARG A 634 -9.51 -8.82 12.98
C ARG A 634 -9.19 -8.11 11.66
N VAL A 635 -8.98 -8.84 10.57
CA VAL A 635 -8.73 -8.24 9.25
C VAL A 635 -9.93 -7.38 8.82
N ILE A 636 -11.15 -7.91 8.96
CA ILE A 636 -12.39 -7.19 8.62
C ILE A 636 -12.59 -5.99 9.57
N GLU A 637 -12.41 -6.19 10.87
CA GLU A 637 -12.52 -5.11 11.87
C GLU A 637 -11.52 -3.97 11.61
N SER A 638 -10.27 -4.32 11.27
CA SER A 638 -9.23 -3.33 10.96
C SER A 638 -9.54 -2.56 9.67
N SER A 639 -10.16 -3.22 8.68
CA SER A 639 -10.62 -2.57 7.45
C SER A 639 -11.69 -1.51 7.74
N ALA A 640 -12.67 -1.85 8.58
CA ALA A 640 -13.70 -0.89 9.01
C ALA A 640 -13.12 0.26 9.84
N ASP A 641 -12.17 -0.01 10.74
CA ASP A 641 -11.49 1.03 11.53
C ASP A 641 -10.67 1.98 10.63
N GLN A 642 -10.01 1.44 9.61
CA GLN A 642 -9.26 2.22 8.64
C GLN A 642 -10.18 3.13 7.81
N ALA A 643 -11.31 2.61 7.32
CA ALA A 643 -12.28 3.40 6.57
C ALA A 643 -12.86 4.56 7.41
N LEU A 644 -13.17 4.32 8.69
CA LEU A 644 -13.61 5.38 9.63
C LEU A 644 -12.52 6.42 9.88
N LYS A 645 -11.25 5.99 9.94
CA LYS A 645 -10.12 6.90 10.10
C LYS A 645 -9.94 7.78 8.86
N GLU A 646 -9.94 7.19 7.67
CA GLU A 646 -9.83 7.90 6.39
C GLU A 646 -10.98 8.88 6.18
N GLN A 647 -12.21 8.48 6.56
CA GLN A 647 -13.36 9.38 6.59
C GLN A 647 -13.07 10.61 7.46
N LYS A 648 -12.60 10.41 8.69
CA LYS A 648 -12.30 11.50 9.62
C LYS A 648 -11.19 12.41 9.07
N GLU A 649 -10.11 11.83 8.56
CA GLU A 649 -9.00 12.57 7.94
C GLU A 649 -9.48 13.39 6.74
N THR A 650 -10.36 12.83 5.91
CA THR A 650 -10.97 13.54 4.75
C THR A 650 -11.85 14.71 5.20
N VAL A 651 -12.67 14.52 6.24
CA VAL A 651 -13.51 15.60 6.80
C VAL A 651 -12.65 16.72 7.37
N GLU A 652 -11.58 16.39 8.10
CA GLU A 652 -10.63 17.37 8.63
C GLU A 652 -9.87 18.12 7.53
N PHE A 653 -9.46 17.41 6.47
CA PHE A 653 -8.86 17.99 5.27
C PHE A 653 -9.80 19.01 4.63
N LEU A 654 -11.03 18.62 4.30
CA LEU A 654 -12.01 19.50 3.65
C LEU A 654 -12.35 20.72 4.50
N LYS A 655 -12.41 20.57 5.82
CA LYS A 655 -12.66 21.70 6.75
C LYS A 655 -11.50 22.69 6.75
N THR A 656 -10.26 22.19 6.76
CA THR A 656 -9.06 23.03 6.77
C THR A 656 -8.87 23.74 5.44
N TYR A 657 -8.99 23.01 4.33
CA TYR A 657 -8.83 23.55 2.98
C TYR A 657 -9.86 24.64 2.63
N LYS A 658 -11.09 24.57 3.17
CA LYS A 658 -12.11 25.63 2.98
C LYS A 658 -11.89 26.87 3.85
N ALA A 659 -11.08 26.77 4.89
CA ALA A 659 -10.85 27.84 5.87
C ALA A 659 -9.60 28.67 5.60
N GLY A 660 -8.62 28.08 4.89
CA GLY A 660 -7.47 28.78 4.31
C GLY A 660 -7.79 29.26 2.91
#